data_AF-A0A5Q4EQU2-F1
#
_entry.id   AF-A0A5Q4EQU2-F1
#
_cell.length_a   1.000
_cell.length_b   1.000
_cell.length_c   1.000
_cell.angle_alpha   90.00
_cell.angle_beta   90.00
_cell.angle_gamma   90.00
#
_symmetry.space_group_name_H-M   'P 1'
#
loop_
_entity.id
_entity.type
_entity.pdbx_description
1 polymer ?
#
loop_
_entity_poly.entity_id
_entity_poly.type
_entity_poly.pdbx_seq_one_letter_code
_entity_poly.pdbx_strand_id
1 'polypeptide(L)'
;MMRRTRLGRILWALVSRWRWLYLYAALLVISHLVIALVDPRPFRSTIELPGAERITIETAPMTDAGETEGDPVRLSLLRWSPDEPDPDAAPVMLFHGCPSRGGADFHRLAPILAERSGRTIYALDAPGFGRSDKLVPSFSILATARYALAAMDQLGLDRVHAVGWSLGGGSAIYLSELSPERIASVTLISSIGAQETEGSGDYYFEHGKYAFGFLTLVALPEFLPHFGLLGPRSFRHAFIRSFWDTDQRPVRAVMERLERPSLIIHGRSDVLTPAWGAELHHQILPDSRLVMLDANHFLPLSHPEETANHLIPFLQRHDDPLARALPGRADFAPLAQDAPRRGIGRFEIVHGAHWLPIVLIIIFATFISEDATVIGVGILIASGDIDFAVGFLGCLIGIATGDLLLWMIGRFAGRPALRWPILRAWLPEKGLERWGRMLERHAFKAVMLARVLPGTRMPLYITAGMLSGRSNRFIIWAIIAALIWTPFLLTLSAIFGPVLLRIFERALGGGLGLLAALAVILISIRIIEMSSTRLGRRRLRSKLRRLYLVEFWPPVIFYLPLIPWIMWLALRHRGLMTFTCANPGVPNGGGVINESKHQIMRALSEGGADRWLTPSKLIPAEGLDPLQRAELVERLIHEDPAFTSYPLVLKPDAAQRAHGVKLVRSREDVQRYFQLMTRPAIAQPVHPGPCEVGVLWARRPGADLDEPGFIFSITRKEFPIIEGDGRHSLEELIWSHPRYSMQARTFLKRFADQTDRVLFKGERLRLAFAGNHCQGVKLLDGADLITPEFVRQIDEIARGFPDNGFDFGRFDIRYESEEALKRGEGFGVIELNGVMSESTNIYDPGRSTPWRYWVLFRQWSLLYKLGAARRRAGCRPIGPYKFLHTVRDHYRGRPGSSVSD
;
A
#
# COMPACT_ATOMS: atom_id res chain seq x y z
N MET A 1 24.24 28.46 32.16
CA MET A 1 25.64 28.75 32.56
C MET A 1 26.64 27.62 32.27
N MET A 2 26.26 26.33 32.31
CA MET A 2 27.17 25.17 32.11
C MET A 2 27.79 24.97 30.70
N ARG A 3 27.48 25.75 29.66
CA ARG A 3 28.00 25.53 28.29
C ARG A 3 29.34 26.19 27.97
N ARG A 4 29.84 27.10 28.83
CA ARG A 4 31.02 27.94 28.50
C ARG A 4 32.37 27.39 28.98
N THR A 5 32.39 26.46 29.93
CA THR A 5 33.65 25.86 30.44
C THR A 5 33.99 24.54 29.74
N ARG A 6 35.28 24.18 29.70
CA ARG A 6 35.77 22.90 29.12
C ARG A 6 35.17 21.70 29.86
N LEU A 7 35.09 21.79 31.19
CA LEU A 7 34.42 20.82 32.05
C LEU A 7 32.91 20.75 31.77
N GLY A 8 32.26 21.90 31.57
CA GLY A 8 30.84 22.00 31.23
C GLY A 8 30.49 21.41 29.86
N ARG A 9 31.39 21.51 28.87
CA ARG A 9 31.25 20.82 27.57
C ARG A 9 31.44 19.31 27.68
N ILE A 10 32.34 18.82 28.53
CA ILE A 10 32.53 17.39 28.78
C ILE A 10 31.33 16.80 29.53
N LEU A 11 30.86 17.47 30.59
CA LEU A 11 29.64 17.12 31.32
C LEU A 11 28.40 17.19 30.43
N TRP A 12 28.26 18.21 29.58
CA TRP A 12 27.14 18.29 28.64
C TRP A 12 27.24 17.24 27.52
N ALA A 13 28.44 16.90 27.06
CA ALA A 13 28.65 15.79 26.13
C ALA A 13 28.29 14.45 26.77
N LEU A 14 28.68 14.20 28.04
CA LEU A 14 28.26 13.04 28.83
C LEU A 14 26.75 13.02 29.02
N VAL A 15 26.14 14.07 29.57
CA VAL A 15 24.69 14.17 29.79
C VAL A 15 23.89 14.06 28.48
N SER A 16 24.38 14.63 27.37
CA SER A 16 23.72 14.51 26.06
C SER A 16 23.85 13.11 25.42
N ARG A 17 24.85 12.32 25.85
CA ARG A 17 25.04 10.91 25.48
C ARG A 17 24.11 9.99 26.26
N TRP A 18 23.86 10.31 27.54
CA TRP A 18 23.05 9.52 28.46
C TRP A 18 21.60 10.03 28.61
N ARG A 19 21.20 11.15 27.99
CA ARG A 19 19.84 11.72 28.07
C ARG A 19 18.73 10.73 27.74
N TRP A 20 18.98 9.82 26.80
CA TRP A 20 18.01 8.78 26.43
C TRP A 20 17.94 7.67 27.47
N LEU A 21 19.04 7.38 28.16
CA LEU A 21 19.07 6.44 29.28
C LEU A 21 18.35 7.03 30.50
N TYR A 22 18.55 8.32 30.79
CA TYR A 22 17.82 9.01 31.87
C TYR A 22 16.32 9.12 31.55
N LEU A 23 15.95 9.40 30.31
CA LEU A 23 14.55 9.40 29.89
C LEU A 23 13.94 8.01 29.99
N TYR A 24 14.63 6.97 29.52
CA TYR A 24 14.18 5.58 29.66
C TYR A 24 14.04 5.17 31.13
N ALA A 25 15.03 5.47 31.98
CA ALA A 25 14.97 5.17 33.41
C ALA A 25 13.82 5.94 34.10
N ALA A 26 13.62 7.21 33.76
CA ALA A 26 12.49 7.99 34.26
C ALA A 26 11.14 7.39 33.82
N LEU A 27 11.00 7.02 32.55
CA LEU A 27 9.80 6.35 32.03
C LEU A 27 9.57 4.98 32.69
N LEU A 28 10.64 4.23 32.96
CA LEU A 28 10.57 2.94 33.62
C LEU A 28 10.13 3.08 35.08
N VAL A 29 10.67 4.06 35.81
CA VAL A 29 10.25 4.39 37.18
C VAL A 29 8.79 4.86 37.19
N ILE A 30 8.40 5.77 36.29
CA ILE A 30 7.01 6.22 36.16
C ILE A 30 6.11 5.03 35.82
N SER A 31 6.53 4.12 34.94
CA SER A 31 5.78 2.91 34.62
C SER A 31 5.54 2.03 35.84
N HIS A 32 6.57 1.78 36.67
CA HIS A 32 6.41 1.01 37.90
C HIS A 32 5.58 1.73 38.96
N LEU A 33 5.73 3.06 39.08
CA LEU A 33 4.88 3.88 39.95
C LEU A 33 3.42 3.84 39.49
N VAL A 34 3.16 3.92 38.18
CA VAL A 34 1.82 3.75 37.62
C VAL A 34 1.30 2.36 37.91
N ILE A 35 2.08 1.29 37.72
CA ILE A 35 1.63 -0.08 38.04
C ILE A 35 1.35 -0.24 39.54
N ALA A 36 2.13 0.38 40.41
CA ALA A 36 1.94 0.32 41.86
C ALA A 36 0.77 1.20 42.37
N LEU A 37 0.57 2.37 41.77
CA LEU A 37 -0.48 3.34 42.16
C LEU A 37 -1.82 3.06 41.47
N VAL A 38 -1.75 2.66 40.20
CA VAL A 38 -2.86 2.22 39.37
C VAL A 38 -2.95 0.70 39.46
N ASP A 39 -2.43 0.05 40.52
CA ASP A 39 -2.60 -1.40 40.73
C ASP A 39 -4.06 -1.72 40.41
N PRO A 40 -4.30 -2.33 39.24
CA PRO A 40 -5.58 -2.14 38.65
C PRO A 40 -6.46 -3.06 39.47
N ARG A 41 -7.47 -2.47 40.08
CA ARG A 41 -8.65 -3.19 40.58
C ARG A 41 -9.50 -3.84 39.44
N PRO A 42 -9.00 -4.53 38.39
CA PRO A 42 -9.87 -5.39 37.58
C PRO A 42 -9.27 -6.75 37.18
N PHE A 43 -8.62 -7.48 38.10
CA PHE A 43 -8.49 -8.96 37.96
C PHE A 43 -8.67 -9.73 39.28
N ARG A 44 -9.05 -9.06 40.37
CA ARG A 44 -9.99 -9.70 41.30
C ARG A 44 -11.33 -9.65 40.59
N SER A 45 -12.07 -10.75 40.49
CA SER A 45 -13.50 -10.67 40.20
C SER A 45 -14.17 -9.89 41.35
N THR A 46 -14.14 -8.56 41.28
CA THR A 46 -15.01 -7.67 42.06
C THR A 46 -16.41 -7.63 41.47
N ILE A 47 -16.62 -8.29 40.33
CA ILE A 47 -17.94 -8.69 39.88
C ILE A 47 -18.45 -9.69 40.91
N GLU A 48 -19.26 -9.22 41.85
CA GLU A 48 -20.20 -10.09 42.54
C GLU A 48 -21.04 -10.77 41.46
N LEU A 49 -20.92 -12.09 41.38
CA LEU A 49 -21.72 -12.88 40.47
C LEU A 49 -23.03 -13.16 41.21
N PRO A 50 -24.18 -12.66 40.73
CA PRO A 50 -25.46 -12.92 41.37
C PRO A 50 -25.67 -14.43 41.54
N GLY A 51 -26.07 -14.87 42.75
CA GLY A 51 -26.27 -16.28 43.07
C GLY A 51 -25.00 -17.08 43.39
N ALA A 52 -23.81 -16.47 43.38
CA ALA A 52 -22.56 -17.13 43.77
C ALA A 52 -22.08 -16.65 45.16
N GLU A 53 -22.01 -17.56 46.13
CA GLU A 53 -21.35 -17.33 47.41
C GLU A 53 -19.84 -17.52 47.25
N ARG A 54 -19.03 -16.69 47.93
CA ARG A 54 -17.58 -16.84 47.92
C ARG A 54 -17.09 -17.44 49.23
N ILE A 55 -16.35 -18.54 49.11
CA ILE A 55 -15.73 -19.23 50.24
C ILE A 55 -14.21 -19.00 50.17
N THR A 56 -13.60 -18.88 51.34
CA THR A 56 -12.15 -18.74 51.49
C THR A 56 -11.68 -19.75 52.52
N ILE A 57 -10.63 -20.49 52.17
CA ILE A 57 -9.99 -21.48 53.04
C ILE A 57 -8.48 -21.23 53.08
N GLU A 58 -7.81 -21.70 54.13
CA GLU A 58 -6.36 -21.62 54.26
C GLU A 58 -5.78 -23.03 54.37
N THR A 59 -4.75 -23.33 53.58
CA THR A 59 -4.15 -24.66 53.51
C THR A 59 -2.63 -24.55 53.45
N ALA A 60 -1.93 -25.65 53.73
CA ALA A 60 -0.49 -25.71 53.60
C ALA A 60 -0.07 -25.47 52.13
N PRO A 61 1.10 -24.86 51.87
CA PRO A 61 1.62 -24.73 50.52
C PRO A 61 1.96 -26.10 49.94
N MET A 62 1.51 -26.37 48.70
CA MET A 62 1.62 -27.68 48.04
C MET A 62 2.45 -27.64 46.76
N THR A 63 3.15 -28.75 46.53
CA THR A 63 3.86 -29.09 45.31
C THR A 63 3.44 -30.47 44.83
N ASP A 64 3.98 -30.90 43.69
CA ASP A 64 3.76 -32.24 43.14
C ASP A 64 4.18 -33.34 44.13
N ALA A 65 5.23 -33.09 44.91
CA ALA A 65 5.73 -33.97 45.96
C ALA A 65 4.85 -34.02 47.23
N GLY A 66 3.88 -33.10 47.37
CA GLY A 66 3.01 -33.02 48.54
C GLY A 66 3.06 -31.65 49.23
N GLU A 67 2.63 -31.63 50.49
CA GLU A 67 2.72 -30.47 51.38
C GLU A 67 4.18 -30.06 51.62
N THR A 68 4.41 -28.76 51.77
CA THR A 68 5.73 -28.16 51.97
C THR A 68 5.70 -27.15 53.11
N GLU A 69 6.86 -26.84 53.69
CA GLU A 69 6.98 -25.79 54.70
C GLU A 69 6.87 -24.40 54.05
N GLY A 70 6.06 -23.51 54.64
CA GLY A 70 5.89 -22.14 54.20
C GLY A 70 4.65 -21.47 54.79
N ASP A 71 4.41 -20.22 54.39
CA ASP A 71 3.21 -19.50 54.80
C ASP A 71 1.94 -20.19 54.28
N PRO A 72 0.83 -20.22 55.05
CA PRO A 72 -0.44 -20.76 54.59
C PRO A 72 -0.90 -20.09 53.30
N VAL A 73 -1.40 -20.91 52.36
CA VAL A 73 -1.95 -20.46 51.08
C VAL A 73 -3.45 -20.26 51.24
N ARG A 74 -3.92 -19.06 50.94
CA ARG A 74 -5.34 -18.75 50.87
C ARG A 74 -5.91 -19.16 49.52
N LEU A 75 -6.89 -20.06 49.55
CA LEU A 75 -7.67 -20.44 48.38
C LEU A 75 -9.06 -19.84 48.44
N SER A 76 -9.58 -19.45 47.28
CA SER A 76 -10.95 -18.99 47.13
C SER A 76 -11.74 -19.90 46.20
N LEU A 77 -13.00 -20.15 46.57
CA LEU A 77 -13.94 -20.91 45.76
C LEU A 77 -15.21 -20.08 45.59
N LEU A 78 -15.90 -20.30 44.48
CA LEU A 78 -17.27 -19.85 44.28
C LEU A 78 -18.22 -21.02 44.45
N ARG A 79 -19.30 -20.81 45.19
CA ARG A 79 -20.34 -21.79 45.45
C ARG A 79 -21.67 -21.30 44.87
N TRP A 80 -22.31 -22.13 44.06
CA TRP A 80 -23.70 -21.97 43.67
C TRP A 80 -24.51 -23.09 44.31
N SER A 81 -25.59 -22.73 45.01
CA SER A 81 -26.52 -23.69 45.60
C SER A 81 -27.89 -23.49 44.96
N PRO A 82 -28.60 -24.55 44.57
CA PRO A 82 -29.98 -24.45 44.10
C PRO A 82 -30.90 -24.02 45.23
N ASP A 83 -32.08 -23.50 44.88
CA ASP A 83 -33.12 -23.14 45.85
C ASP A 83 -33.61 -24.38 46.64
N GLU A 84 -33.73 -25.53 45.97
CA GLU A 84 -34.11 -26.82 46.57
C GLU A 84 -32.99 -27.85 46.34
N PRO A 85 -32.01 -27.97 47.26
CA PRO A 85 -30.91 -28.92 47.12
C PRO A 85 -31.36 -30.36 47.35
N ASP A 86 -30.94 -31.26 46.47
CA ASP A 86 -31.09 -32.70 46.63
C ASP A 86 -30.03 -33.21 47.62
N PRO A 87 -30.42 -33.70 48.82
CA PRO A 87 -29.48 -34.10 49.86
C PRO A 87 -28.67 -35.36 49.49
N ASP A 88 -29.15 -36.16 48.54
CA ASP A 88 -28.50 -37.40 48.12
C ASP A 88 -27.59 -37.19 46.88
N ALA A 89 -27.62 -36.00 46.27
CA ALA A 89 -26.84 -35.69 45.07
C ALA A 89 -25.44 -35.19 45.42
N ALA A 90 -24.41 -35.83 44.86
CA ALA A 90 -23.02 -35.45 45.12
C ALA A 90 -22.71 -34.06 44.53
N PRO A 91 -22.02 -33.17 45.26
CA PRO A 91 -21.66 -31.85 44.73
C PRO A 91 -20.64 -31.94 43.58
N VAL A 92 -20.55 -30.87 42.80
CA VAL A 92 -19.62 -30.77 41.66
C VAL A 92 -18.44 -29.87 42.01
N MET A 93 -17.21 -30.34 41.78
CA MET A 93 -16.00 -29.54 41.86
C MET A 93 -15.52 -29.18 40.44
N LEU A 94 -15.55 -27.88 40.11
CA LEU A 94 -15.16 -27.32 38.82
C LEU A 94 -13.73 -26.79 38.84
N PHE A 95 -12.94 -27.20 37.84
CA PHE A 95 -11.58 -26.75 37.59
C PHE A 95 -11.51 -25.93 36.30
N HIS A 96 -11.07 -24.68 36.40
CA HIS A 96 -11.00 -23.77 35.25
C HIS A 96 -9.78 -24.05 34.34
N GLY A 97 -9.81 -23.47 33.14
CA GLY A 97 -8.70 -23.54 32.17
C GLY A 97 -7.56 -22.56 32.43
N CYS A 98 -6.68 -22.36 31.46
CA CYS A 98 -5.56 -21.41 31.57
C CYS A 98 -5.32 -20.68 30.23
N PRO A 99 -5.14 -19.34 30.21
CA PRO A 99 -5.25 -18.40 31.33
C PRO A 99 -6.71 -18.16 31.73
N SER A 100 -6.97 -17.82 33.01
CA SER A 100 -8.34 -17.80 33.55
C SER A 100 -8.60 -16.69 34.58
N ARG A 101 -9.88 -16.33 34.78
CA ARG A 101 -10.33 -15.48 35.91
C ARG A 101 -10.63 -16.27 37.18
N GLY A 102 -10.25 -17.55 37.25
CA GLY A 102 -10.63 -18.45 38.34
C GLY A 102 -11.98 -19.13 38.05
N GLY A 103 -12.66 -19.58 39.11
CA GLY A 103 -13.98 -20.18 39.05
C GLY A 103 -15.07 -19.29 38.43
N ALA A 104 -14.81 -17.98 38.30
CA ALA A 104 -15.69 -17.04 37.61
C ALA A 104 -15.88 -17.35 36.11
N ASP A 105 -15.00 -18.14 35.49
CA ASP A 105 -15.17 -18.57 34.10
C ASP A 105 -16.41 -19.44 33.90
N PHE A 106 -16.89 -20.09 34.97
CA PHE A 106 -18.10 -20.89 34.97
C PHE A 106 -19.39 -20.10 35.27
N HIS A 107 -19.36 -18.77 35.33
CA HIS A 107 -20.54 -17.95 35.67
C HIS A 107 -21.79 -18.20 34.79
N ARG A 108 -21.64 -18.77 33.59
CA ARG A 108 -22.76 -19.18 32.73
C ARG A 108 -23.17 -20.63 32.93
N LEU A 109 -22.22 -21.53 33.13
CA LEU A 109 -22.47 -22.96 33.24
C LEU A 109 -22.90 -23.36 34.67
N ALA A 110 -22.22 -22.85 35.69
CA ALA A 110 -22.45 -23.24 37.09
C ALA A 110 -23.88 -23.00 37.58
N PRO A 111 -24.55 -21.85 37.31
CA PRO A 111 -25.95 -21.67 37.69
C PRO A 111 -26.89 -22.67 37.02
N ILE A 112 -26.66 -22.97 35.73
CA ILE A 112 -27.45 -23.95 34.96
C ILE A 112 -27.29 -25.34 35.59
N LEU A 113 -26.07 -25.72 35.97
CA LEU A 113 -25.79 -26.99 36.64
C LEU A 113 -26.42 -27.04 38.04
N ALA A 114 -26.35 -25.96 38.82
CA ALA A 114 -26.92 -25.93 40.17
C ALA A 114 -28.45 -26.15 40.11
N GLU A 115 -29.16 -25.27 39.40
CA GLU A 115 -30.62 -25.26 39.35
C GLU A 115 -31.22 -26.51 38.69
N ARG A 116 -30.73 -26.90 37.50
CA ARG A 116 -31.34 -28.00 36.74
C ARG A 116 -30.97 -29.39 37.27
N SER A 117 -29.93 -29.48 38.08
CA SER A 117 -29.42 -30.75 38.58
C SER A 117 -29.67 -30.97 40.06
N GLY A 118 -30.04 -29.92 40.82
CA GLY A 118 -30.29 -29.99 42.27
C GLY A 118 -29.02 -30.11 43.12
N ARG A 119 -27.82 -29.88 42.54
CA ARG A 119 -26.52 -30.06 43.19
C ARG A 119 -25.87 -28.73 43.58
N THR A 120 -25.12 -28.74 44.68
CA THR A 120 -24.20 -27.63 44.99
C THR A 120 -22.97 -27.70 44.06
N ILE A 121 -22.60 -26.56 43.47
CA ILE A 121 -21.48 -26.43 42.54
C ILE A 121 -20.39 -25.58 43.17
N TYR A 122 -19.19 -26.13 43.31
CA TYR A 122 -17.99 -25.44 43.78
C TYR A 122 -17.04 -25.20 42.59
N ALA A 123 -16.65 -23.96 42.33
CA ALA A 123 -15.62 -23.64 41.36
C ALA A 123 -14.38 -23.08 42.06
N LEU A 124 -13.28 -23.81 41.98
CA LEU A 124 -12.02 -23.43 42.59
C LEU A 124 -11.36 -22.30 41.79
N ASP A 125 -10.98 -21.21 42.44
CA ASP A 125 -9.95 -20.32 41.89
C ASP A 125 -8.61 -21.03 42.09
N ALA A 126 -8.02 -21.62 41.05
CA ALA A 126 -6.74 -22.31 41.18
C ALA A 126 -5.66 -21.35 41.69
N PRO A 127 -4.63 -21.85 42.39
CA PRO A 127 -3.51 -21.03 42.84
C PRO A 127 -2.95 -20.14 41.72
N GLY A 128 -2.73 -18.86 42.00
CA GLY A 128 -2.37 -17.86 40.97
C GLY A 128 -3.55 -17.13 40.34
N PHE A 129 -4.76 -17.67 40.37
CA PHE A 129 -5.93 -17.17 39.65
C PHE A 129 -7.05 -16.71 40.59
N GLY A 130 -8.04 -16.00 40.05
CA GLY A 130 -9.19 -15.48 40.80
C GLY A 130 -8.80 -14.69 42.05
N ARG A 131 -9.38 -15.05 43.21
CA ARG A 131 -9.03 -14.47 44.52
C ARG A 131 -8.13 -15.35 45.39
N SER A 132 -7.70 -16.51 44.91
CA SER A 132 -6.63 -17.30 45.55
C SER A 132 -5.30 -16.55 45.49
N ASP A 133 -4.40 -16.91 46.41
CA ASP A 133 -3.08 -16.30 46.49
C ASP A 133 -2.29 -16.42 45.18
N LYS A 134 -1.48 -15.38 44.91
CA LYS A 134 -0.79 -15.20 43.62
C LYS A 134 0.61 -15.78 43.60
N LEU A 135 1.15 -16.11 44.76
CA LEU A 135 2.49 -16.64 44.95
C LEU A 135 2.34 -17.95 45.71
N VAL A 136 2.62 -19.05 45.02
CA VAL A 136 2.59 -20.42 45.54
C VAL A 136 3.81 -21.17 45.02
N PRO A 137 4.25 -22.25 45.70
CA PRO A 137 5.45 -22.97 45.29
C PRO A 137 5.29 -23.77 43.98
N SER A 138 4.08 -24.22 43.64
CA SER A 138 3.77 -24.90 42.38
C SER A 138 2.41 -24.48 41.83
N PHE A 139 2.33 -24.35 40.51
CA PHE A 139 1.10 -24.06 39.75
C PHE A 139 0.64 -25.27 38.92
N SER A 140 1.25 -26.44 39.14
CA SER A 140 0.97 -27.64 38.35
C SER A 140 -0.46 -28.13 38.55
N ILE A 141 -0.93 -28.92 37.58
CA ILE A 141 -2.22 -29.62 37.67
C ILE A 141 -2.31 -30.59 38.86
N LEU A 142 -1.19 -31.21 39.25
CA LEU A 142 -1.15 -32.12 40.40
C LEU A 142 -1.21 -31.34 41.73
N ALA A 143 -0.44 -30.25 41.85
CA ALA A 143 -0.53 -29.39 43.03
C ALA A 143 -1.94 -28.80 43.17
N THR A 144 -2.55 -28.36 42.07
CA THR A 144 -3.95 -27.88 42.05
C THR A 144 -4.94 -28.96 42.51
N ALA A 145 -4.76 -30.21 42.10
CA ALA A 145 -5.57 -31.33 42.57
C ALA A 145 -5.44 -31.55 44.09
N ARG A 146 -4.22 -31.45 44.65
CA ARG A 146 -3.99 -31.53 46.11
C ARG A 146 -4.66 -30.38 46.86
N TYR A 147 -4.60 -29.17 46.32
CA TYR A 147 -5.29 -28.01 46.90
C TYR A 147 -6.81 -28.21 46.91
N ALA A 148 -7.37 -28.79 45.85
CA ALA A 148 -8.79 -29.16 45.81
C ALA A 148 -9.14 -30.26 46.83
N LEU A 149 -8.24 -31.24 47.04
CA LEU A 149 -8.43 -32.28 48.04
C LEU A 149 -8.50 -31.69 49.47
N ALA A 150 -7.58 -30.79 49.82
CA ALA A 150 -7.64 -30.09 51.11
C ALA A 150 -8.87 -29.17 51.22
N ALA A 151 -9.33 -28.60 50.09
CA ALA A 151 -10.59 -27.87 50.06
C ALA A 151 -11.79 -28.77 50.37
N MET A 152 -11.82 -29.99 49.81
CA MET A 152 -12.85 -30.97 50.14
C MET A 152 -12.84 -31.35 51.61
N ASP A 153 -11.65 -31.58 52.20
CA ASP A 153 -11.51 -31.93 53.62
C ASP A 153 -12.05 -30.82 54.54
N GLN A 154 -11.73 -29.54 54.26
CA GLN A 154 -12.22 -28.41 55.06
C GLN A 154 -13.70 -28.10 54.86
N LEU A 155 -14.24 -28.37 53.67
CA LEU A 155 -15.65 -28.18 53.36
C LEU A 155 -16.53 -29.37 53.78
N GLY A 156 -15.92 -30.46 54.27
CA GLY A 156 -16.64 -31.68 54.64
C GLY A 156 -17.27 -32.40 53.45
N LEU A 157 -16.60 -32.38 52.29
CA LEU A 157 -17.11 -33.01 51.06
C LEU A 157 -16.56 -34.44 50.94
N ASP A 158 -17.37 -35.43 51.34
CA ASP A 158 -16.99 -36.84 51.32
C ASP A 158 -16.89 -37.42 49.90
N ARG A 159 -17.70 -36.92 48.97
CA ARG A 159 -17.72 -37.38 47.58
C ARG A 159 -18.14 -36.26 46.62
N VAL A 160 -17.48 -36.13 45.46
CA VAL A 160 -17.77 -35.10 44.45
C VAL A 160 -17.72 -35.63 43.02
N HIS A 161 -18.36 -34.93 42.09
CA HIS A 161 -18.06 -35.04 40.65
C HIS A 161 -16.94 -34.06 40.27
N ALA A 162 -15.87 -34.54 39.65
CA ALA A 162 -14.76 -33.70 39.21
C ALA A 162 -14.94 -33.29 37.75
N VAL A 163 -15.09 -31.99 37.48
CA VAL A 163 -15.30 -31.47 36.12
C VAL A 163 -14.22 -30.45 35.81
N GLY A 164 -13.41 -30.70 34.80
CA GLY A 164 -12.34 -29.80 34.41
C GLY A 164 -12.46 -29.32 32.97
N TRP A 165 -12.17 -28.04 32.77
CA TRP A 165 -12.09 -27.41 31.45
C TRP A 165 -10.63 -27.11 31.09
N SER A 166 -10.19 -27.46 29.88
CA SER A 166 -8.83 -27.17 29.41
C SER A 166 -7.78 -27.73 30.37
N LEU A 167 -6.84 -26.91 30.86
CA LEU A 167 -5.84 -27.29 31.86
C LEU A 167 -6.47 -27.92 33.13
N GLY A 168 -7.67 -27.45 33.51
CA GLY A 168 -8.39 -27.93 34.69
C GLY A 168 -8.77 -29.41 34.62
N GLY A 169 -8.93 -29.99 33.42
CA GLY A 169 -9.22 -31.42 33.30
C GLY A 169 -8.04 -32.30 33.71
N GLY A 170 -6.80 -31.84 33.52
CA GLY A 170 -5.62 -32.49 34.09
C GLY A 170 -5.66 -32.53 35.62
N SER A 171 -6.18 -31.47 36.25
CA SER A 171 -6.36 -31.43 37.72
C SER A 171 -7.47 -32.37 38.18
N ALA A 172 -8.57 -32.47 37.42
CA ALA A 172 -9.65 -33.42 37.69
C ALA A 172 -9.21 -34.88 37.56
N ILE A 173 -8.35 -35.21 36.58
CA ILE A 173 -7.73 -36.54 36.44
C ILE A 173 -6.87 -36.85 37.68
N TYR A 174 -5.98 -35.95 38.08
CA TYR A 174 -5.12 -36.18 39.24
C TYR A 174 -5.88 -36.21 40.57
N LEU A 175 -6.95 -35.43 40.72
CA LEU A 175 -7.79 -35.53 41.92
C LEU A 175 -8.37 -36.95 42.06
N SER A 176 -8.72 -37.58 40.94
CA SER A 176 -9.24 -38.94 40.90
C SER A 176 -8.17 -40.01 41.16
N GLU A 177 -6.91 -39.74 40.82
CA GLU A 177 -5.78 -40.60 41.22
C GLU A 177 -5.45 -40.46 42.71
N LEU A 178 -5.54 -39.24 43.26
CA LEU A 178 -5.18 -38.97 44.65
C LEU A 178 -6.18 -39.54 45.67
N SER A 179 -7.47 -39.58 45.32
CA SER A 179 -8.53 -40.03 46.22
C SER A 179 -9.71 -40.60 45.43
N PRO A 180 -9.51 -41.73 44.72
CA PRO A 180 -10.51 -42.28 43.82
C PRO A 180 -11.84 -42.54 44.53
N GLU A 181 -11.83 -43.01 45.78
CA GLU A 181 -13.01 -43.29 46.61
C GLU A 181 -13.93 -42.08 46.83
N ARG A 182 -13.39 -40.87 46.74
CA ARG A 182 -14.13 -39.62 46.92
C ARG A 182 -14.61 -39.01 45.59
N ILE A 183 -14.41 -39.69 44.46
CA ILE A 183 -14.82 -39.20 43.14
C ILE A 183 -15.93 -40.06 42.56
N ALA A 184 -17.08 -39.42 42.30
CA ALA A 184 -18.25 -40.04 41.70
C ALA A 184 -18.08 -40.25 40.19
N SER A 185 -17.65 -39.20 39.47
CA SER A 185 -17.29 -39.27 38.05
C SER A 185 -16.34 -38.14 37.65
N VAL A 186 -15.73 -38.26 36.47
CA VAL A 186 -14.80 -37.28 35.89
C VAL A 186 -15.38 -36.73 34.59
N THR A 187 -15.34 -35.42 34.39
CA THR A 187 -15.69 -34.79 33.10
C THR A 187 -14.55 -33.93 32.58
N LEU A 188 -14.19 -34.16 31.32
CA LEU A 188 -13.16 -33.44 30.57
C LEU A 188 -13.83 -32.59 29.48
N ILE A 189 -13.82 -31.27 29.66
CA ILE A 189 -14.38 -30.32 28.69
C ILE A 189 -13.22 -29.66 27.95
N SER A 190 -13.10 -29.83 26.63
CA SER A 190 -11.99 -29.25 25.83
C SER A 190 -10.63 -29.36 26.54
N SER A 191 -10.34 -30.56 27.05
CA SER A 191 -9.34 -30.76 28.12
C SER A 191 -7.97 -31.14 27.59
N ILE A 192 -6.93 -30.78 28.35
CA ILE A 192 -5.62 -31.45 28.25
C ILE A 192 -5.71 -32.89 28.78
N GLY A 193 -4.68 -33.69 28.51
CA GLY A 193 -4.59 -35.06 29.04
C GLY A 193 -3.23 -35.68 28.74
N ALA A 194 -3.21 -36.76 27.96
CA ALA A 194 -1.97 -37.41 27.55
C ALA A 194 -1.00 -36.41 26.86
N GLN A 195 0.29 -36.44 27.22
CA GLN A 195 1.31 -35.49 26.77
C GLN A 195 1.40 -35.36 25.24
N GLU A 196 1.19 -36.44 24.50
CA GLU A 196 1.22 -36.46 23.04
C GLU A 196 0.16 -35.55 22.41
N THR A 197 -0.93 -35.27 23.12
CA THR A 197 -2.06 -34.46 22.64
C THR A 197 -1.88 -32.95 22.83
N GLU A 198 -0.87 -32.54 23.60
CA GLU A 198 -0.62 -31.13 23.94
C GLU A 198 0.44 -30.52 23.00
N GLY A 199 0.08 -29.43 22.31
CA GLY A 199 1.02 -28.64 21.50
C GLY A 199 1.79 -29.51 20.49
N SER A 200 3.10 -29.58 20.67
CA SER A 200 4.01 -30.40 19.83
C SER A 200 4.05 -31.90 20.20
N GLY A 201 3.46 -32.28 21.33
CA GLY A 201 3.53 -33.62 21.90
C GLY A 201 4.85 -33.93 22.63
N ASP A 202 5.84 -33.03 22.64
CA ASP A 202 7.16 -33.23 23.23
C ASP A 202 7.33 -32.43 24.53
N TYR A 203 7.54 -33.14 25.64
CA TYR A 203 7.71 -32.55 26.97
C TYR A 203 8.81 -31.47 27.01
N TYR A 204 10.00 -31.76 26.47
CA TYR A 204 11.14 -30.86 26.59
C TYR A 204 10.97 -29.61 25.73
N PHE A 205 10.36 -29.75 24.55
CA PHE A 205 10.01 -28.62 23.70
C PHE A 205 8.96 -27.74 24.37
N GLU A 206 7.88 -28.33 24.87
CA GLU A 206 6.82 -27.59 25.56
C GLU A 206 7.37 -26.83 26.77
N HIS A 207 8.19 -27.49 27.59
CA HIS A 207 8.86 -26.81 28.70
C HIS A 207 9.73 -25.68 28.15
N GLY A 208 10.68 -25.95 27.24
CA GLY A 208 11.51 -24.92 26.61
C GLY A 208 10.72 -23.70 26.08
N LYS A 209 9.56 -23.93 25.46
CA LYS A 209 8.61 -22.89 25.01
C LYS A 209 8.12 -22.05 26.19
N TYR A 210 7.67 -22.66 27.28
CA TYR A 210 7.24 -21.93 28.47
C TYR A 210 8.40 -21.29 29.26
N ALA A 211 9.65 -21.77 29.17
CA ALA A 211 10.85 -21.08 29.71
C ALA A 211 11.03 -19.75 29.02
N PHE A 212 10.99 -19.83 27.69
CA PHE A 212 11.14 -18.67 26.86
C PHE A 212 9.95 -17.71 27.05
N GLY A 213 8.75 -18.26 27.20
CA GLY A 213 7.55 -17.53 27.63
C GLY A 213 7.77 -16.81 28.97
N PHE A 214 8.38 -17.46 29.96
CA PHE A 214 8.71 -16.83 31.24
C PHE A 214 9.68 -15.67 31.05
N LEU A 215 10.76 -15.87 30.29
CA LEU A 215 11.72 -14.80 30.01
C LEU A 215 11.05 -13.62 29.30
N THR A 216 10.23 -13.87 28.28
CA THR A 216 9.69 -12.84 27.38
C THR A 216 8.41 -12.17 27.88
N LEU A 217 7.56 -12.91 28.58
CA LEU A 217 6.27 -12.43 29.09
C LEU A 217 6.28 -12.15 30.59
N VAL A 218 7.27 -12.62 31.35
CA VAL A 218 7.35 -12.33 32.80
C VAL A 218 8.58 -11.50 33.13
N ALA A 219 9.79 -11.91 32.74
CA ALA A 219 11.02 -11.23 33.17
C ALA A 219 11.36 -9.95 32.37
N LEU A 220 11.49 -10.03 31.05
CA LEU A 220 11.87 -8.91 30.18
C LEU A 220 10.91 -7.71 30.23
N PRO A 221 9.58 -7.88 30.34
CA PRO A 221 8.65 -6.75 30.41
C PRO A 221 8.89 -5.83 31.61
N GLU A 222 9.47 -6.33 32.71
CA GLU A 222 9.83 -5.49 33.87
C GLU A 222 10.96 -4.49 33.56
N PHE A 223 11.63 -4.66 32.42
CA PHE A 223 12.60 -3.71 31.89
C PHE A 223 12.00 -2.86 30.75
N LEU A 224 10.68 -2.86 30.56
CA LEU A 224 10.01 -2.05 29.55
C LEU A 224 9.03 -1.07 30.22
N PRO A 225 9.03 0.22 29.85
CA PRO A 225 8.03 1.16 30.35
C PRO A 225 6.68 0.88 29.68
N HIS A 226 5.88 -0.01 30.27
CA HIS A 226 4.59 -0.47 29.71
C HIS A 226 3.36 0.10 30.41
N PHE A 227 3.51 0.81 31.54
CA PHE A 227 2.44 1.55 32.23
C PHE A 227 1.18 0.69 32.54
N GLY A 228 1.36 -0.61 32.82
CA GLY A 228 0.27 -1.55 33.07
C GLY A 228 -0.41 -2.15 31.82
N LEU A 229 -0.04 -1.76 30.60
CA LEU A 229 -0.65 -2.25 29.35
C LEU A 229 -0.53 -3.77 29.14
N LEU A 230 0.51 -4.39 29.72
CA LEU A 230 0.75 -5.84 29.62
C LEU A 230 0.00 -6.64 30.70
N GLY A 231 -0.81 -5.99 31.52
CA GLY A 231 -1.52 -6.61 32.63
C GLY A 231 -0.63 -6.97 33.82
N PRO A 232 -1.23 -7.49 34.90
CA PRO A 232 -0.52 -7.79 36.14
C PRO A 232 0.57 -8.84 35.93
N ARG A 233 1.75 -8.63 36.55
CA ARG A 233 2.84 -9.62 36.55
C ARG A 233 2.39 -10.95 37.13
N SER A 234 1.61 -10.94 38.21
CA SER A 234 1.07 -12.14 38.86
C SER A 234 0.26 -13.02 37.92
N PHE A 235 -0.57 -12.41 37.06
CA PHE A 235 -1.37 -13.13 36.08
C PHE A 235 -0.50 -13.77 34.98
N ARG A 236 0.43 -13.00 34.41
CA ARG A 236 1.40 -13.50 33.40
C ARG A 236 2.26 -14.63 33.99
N HIS A 237 2.66 -14.47 35.25
CA HIS A 237 3.43 -15.45 36.01
C HIS A 237 2.66 -16.75 36.20
N ALA A 238 1.43 -16.67 36.74
CA ALA A 238 0.57 -17.83 36.94
C ALA A 238 0.28 -18.56 35.63
N PHE A 239 -0.08 -17.83 34.55
CA PHE A 239 -0.31 -18.40 33.23
C PHE A 239 0.87 -19.26 32.75
N ILE A 240 2.08 -18.70 32.77
CA ILE A 240 3.27 -19.42 32.29
C ILE A 240 3.64 -20.58 33.23
N ARG A 241 3.61 -20.34 34.54
CA ARG A 241 3.96 -21.37 35.54
C ARG A 241 3.00 -22.55 35.53
N SER A 242 1.72 -22.35 35.24
CA SER A 242 0.74 -23.44 35.15
C SER A 242 1.11 -24.50 34.12
N PHE A 243 1.73 -24.12 33.00
CA PHE A 243 2.23 -25.07 32.01
C PHE A 243 3.67 -25.49 32.27
N TRP A 244 4.53 -24.58 32.72
CA TRP A 244 5.94 -24.87 33.00
C TRP A 244 6.15 -25.82 34.20
N ASP A 245 5.29 -25.74 35.21
CA ASP A 245 5.34 -26.62 36.40
C ASP A 245 4.63 -27.96 36.16
N THR A 246 3.82 -28.06 35.10
CA THR A 246 3.00 -29.24 34.83
C THR A 246 3.77 -30.29 34.04
N ASP A 247 3.94 -31.49 34.62
CA ASP A 247 4.41 -32.68 33.90
C ASP A 247 3.23 -33.58 33.48
N GLN A 248 2.95 -33.63 32.17
CA GLN A 248 1.86 -34.46 31.62
C GLN A 248 2.31 -35.86 31.23
N ARG A 249 3.60 -36.18 31.26
CA ARG A 249 4.10 -37.51 30.86
C ARG A 249 3.45 -38.64 31.66
N PRO A 250 3.19 -38.50 32.98
CA PRO A 250 2.51 -39.54 33.76
C PRO A 250 1.00 -39.62 33.49
N VAL A 251 0.38 -38.56 32.96
CA VAL A 251 -1.09 -38.43 32.87
C VAL A 251 -1.71 -39.55 32.04
N ARG A 252 -1.05 -39.97 30.95
CA ARG A 252 -1.52 -41.11 30.15
C ARG A 252 -1.67 -42.37 30.99
N ALA A 253 -0.64 -42.72 31.76
CA ALA A 253 -0.65 -43.92 32.59
C ALA A 253 -1.70 -43.83 33.71
N VAL A 254 -1.99 -42.63 34.21
CA VAL A 254 -3.08 -42.38 35.14
C VAL A 254 -4.44 -42.61 34.46
N MET A 255 -4.65 -42.06 33.26
CA MET A 255 -5.88 -42.24 32.49
C MET A 255 -6.14 -43.72 32.14
N GLU A 256 -5.11 -44.47 31.76
CA GLU A 256 -5.21 -45.91 31.45
C GLU A 256 -5.65 -46.76 32.66
N ARG A 257 -5.46 -46.27 33.89
CA ARG A 257 -5.88 -46.93 35.14
C ARG A 257 -7.10 -46.30 35.80
N LEU A 258 -7.64 -45.22 35.23
CA LEU A 258 -8.75 -44.49 35.82
C LEU A 258 -10.07 -45.26 35.62
N GLU A 259 -10.52 -45.96 36.66
CA GLU A 259 -11.75 -46.75 36.62
C GLU A 259 -13.04 -45.93 36.82
N ARG A 260 -12.92 -44.63 37.13
CA ARG A 260 -14.07 -43.76 37.38
C ARG A 260 -14.81 -43.43 36.06
N PRO A 261 -16.15 -43.47 36.05
CA PRO A 261 -16.95 -43.07 34.90
C PRO A 261 -16.50 -41.70 34.38
N SER A 262 -16.19 -41.63 33.09
CA SER A 262 -15.61 -40.44 32.47
C SER A 262 -16.46 -39.91 31.31
N LEU A 263 -16.68 -38.60 31.26
CA LEU A 263 -17.33 -37.92 30.14
C LEU A 263 -16.35 -36.95 29.48
N ILE A 264 -16.22 -37.01 28.16
CA ILE A 264 -15.42 -36.07 27.37
C ILE A 264 -16.39 -35.25 26.50
N ILE A 265 -16.37 -33.92 26.62
CA ILE A 265 -17.13 -33.00 25.77
C ILE A 265 -16.13 -32.11 25.03
N HIS A 266 -16.09 -32.16 23.70
CA HIS A 266 -15.05 -31.50 22.92
C HIS A 266 -15.58 -30.80 21.66
N GLY A 267 -14.96 -29.68 21.28
CA GLY A 267 -15.29 -28.94 20.07
C GLY A 267 -14.46 -29.37 18.85
N ARG A 268 -15.08 -29.58 17.68
CA ARG A 268 -14.36 -29.97 16.45
C ARG A 268 -13.38 -28.92 15.94
N SER A 269 -13.70 -27.65 16.14
CA SER A 269 -12.89 -26.51 15.70
C SER A 269 -11.97 -25.99 16.82
N ASP A 270 -11.70 -26.82 17.84
CA ASP A 270 -10.77 -26.50 18.92
C ASP A 270 -9.32 -26.59 18.42
N VAL A 271 -8.67 -25.42 18.37
CA VAL A 271 -7.27 -25.26 17.92
C VAL A 271 -6.27 -25.26 19.08
N LEU A 272 -6.74 -25.21 20.33
CA LEU A 272 -5.89 -25.18 21.51
C LEU A 272 -5.65 -26.60 22.03
N THR A 273 -6.73 -27.37 22.15
CA THR A 273 -6.68 -28.80 22.43
C THR A 273 -7.30 -29.53 21.23
N PRO A 274 -6.49 -30.15 20.36
CA PRO A 274 -6.99 -30.63 19.07
C PRO A 274 -7.99 -31.77 19.24
N ALA A 275 -9.00 -31.83 18.35
CA ALA A 275 -10.10 -32.79 18.45
C ALA A 275 -9.64 -34.27 18.50
N TRP A 276 -8.55 -34.60 17.81
CA TRP A 276 -7.97 -35.96 17.86
C TRP A 276 -7.45 -36.32 19.26
N GLY A 277 -7.07 -35.33 20.07
CA GLY A 277 -6.66 -35.54 21.45
C GLY A 277 -7.79 -36.11 22.31
N ALA A 278 -9.00 -35.56 22.18
CA ALA A 278 -10.19 -36.10 22.84
C ALA A 278 -10.57 -37.50 22.36
N GLU A 279 -10.33 -37.80 21.08
CA GLU A 279 -10.50 -39.14 20.53
C GLU A 279 -9.50 -40.13 21.13
N LEU A 280 -8.24 -39.72 21.32
CA LEU A 280 -7.23 -40.53 22.00
C LEU A 280 -7.59 -40.71 23.47
N HIS A 281 -8.01 -39.65 24.17
CA HIS A 281 -8.43 -39.73 25.57
C HIS A 281 -9.58 -40.73 25.76
N HIS A 282 -10.54 -40.76 24.84
CA HIS A 282 -11.63 -41.75 24.84
C HIS A 282 -11.14 -43.18 24.61
N GLN A 283 -10.07 -43.36 23.82
CA GLN A 283 -9.48 -44.68 23.57
C GLN A 283 -8.69 -45.22 24.77
N ILE A 284 -8.04 -44.34 25.53
CA ILE A 284 -7.20 -44.75 26.67
C ILE A 284 -7.99 -44.88 27.98
N LEU A 285 -9.08 -44.13 28.15
CA LEU A 285 -9.92 -44.19 29.36
C LEU A 285 -10.81 -45.44 29.35
N PRO A 286 -10.70 -46.35 30.33
CA PRO A 286 -11.44 -47.62 30.37
C PRO A 286 -12.97 -47.49 30.33
N ASP A 287 -13.53 -46.52 31.08
CA ASP A 287 -14.98 -46.28 31.16
C ASP A 287 -15.28 -44.83 30.78
N SER A 288 -15.32 -44.54 29.47
CA SER A 288 -15.54 -43.18 28.97
C SER A 288 -16.62 -43.05 27.90
N ARG A 289 -17.26 -41.88 27.85
CA ARG A 289 -18.15 -41.43 26.77
C ARG A 289 -17.58 -40.17 26.12
N LEU A 290 -17.52 -40.15 24.78
CA LEU A 290 -17.11 -38.97 24.01
C LEU A 290 -18.31 -38.28 23.36
N VAL A 291 -18.43 -36.96 23.55
CA VAL A 291 -19.38 -36.05 22.91
C VAL A 291 -18.62 -35.01 22.10
N MET A 292 -18.84 -34.99 20.78
CA MET A 292 -18.17 -34.06 19.86
C MET A 292 -19.17 -33.04 19.31
N LEU A 293 -18.88 -31.75 19.51
CA LEU A 293 -19.75 -30.61 19.18
C LEU A 293 -19.16 -29.73 18.06
N ASP A 294 -20.00 -29.01 17.32
CA ASP A 294 -19.56 -27.97 16.37
C ASP A 294 -19.21 -26.66 17.09
N ALA A 295 -18.16 -26.71 17.89
CA ALA A 295 -17.72 -25.62 18.74
C ALA A 295 -16.19 -25.47 18.75
N ASN A 296 -15.72 -24.38 19.37
CA ASN A 296 -14.31 -24.13 19.66
C ASN A 296 -13.99 -24.45 21.14
N HIS A 297 -12.76 -24.13 21.57
CA HIS A 297 -12.25 -24.41 22.92
C HIS A 297 -13.09 -23.88 24.11
N PHE A 298 -13.88 -22.83 23.90
CA PHE A 298 -14.52 -22.06 24.99
C PHE A 298 -15.93 -22.57 25.30
N LEU A 299 -16.15 -23.89 25.33
CA LEU A 299 -17.45 -24.53 25.54
C LEU A 299 -18.22 -24.01 26.78
N PRO A 300 -17.61 -23.88 27.99
CA PRO A 300 -18.32 -23.38 29.17
C PRO A 300 -18.85 -21.94 29.06
N LEU A 301 -18.28 -21.14 28.14
CA LEU A 301 -18.62 -19.73 27.94
C LEU A 301 -19.57 -19.52 26.76
N SER A 302 -19.33 -20.26 25.67
CA SER A 302 -19.99 -20.09 24.37
C SER A 302 -21.20 -21.01 24.18
N HIS A 303 -21.13 -22.24 24.72
CA HIS A 303 -22.17 -23.26 24.60
C HIS A 303 -22.57 -23.84 25.98
N PRO A 304 -22.87 -22.99 26.99
CA PRO A 304 -23.12 -23.46 28.36
C PRO A 304 -24.36 -24.36 28.46
N GLU A 305 -25.45 -24.03 27.75
CA GLU A 305 -26.67 -24.84 27.72
C GLU A 305 -26.44 -26.22 27.09
N GLU A 306 -25.76 -26.27 25.94
CA GLU A 306 -25.45 -27.51 25.24
C GLU A 306 -24.49 -28.39 26.05
N THR A 307 -23.48 -27.78 26.68
CA THR A 307 -22.59 -28.46 27.62
C THR A 307 -23.37 -29.04 28.80
N ALA A 308 -24.28 -28.27 29.40
CA ALA A 308 -25.12 -28.71 30.52
C ALA A 308 -26.08 -29.85 30.13
N ASN A 309 -26.64 -29.82 28.92
CA ASN A 309 -27.54 -30.86 28.41
C ASN A 309 -26.88 -32.25 28.34
N HIS A 310 -25.57 -32.30 28.16
CA HIS A 310 -24.81 -33.55 28.18
C HIS A 310 -24.25 -33.88 29.57
N LEU A 311 -23.85 -32.87 30.32
CA LEU A 311 -23.24 -33.05 31.65
C LEU A 311 -24.27 -33.47 32.71
N ILE A 312 -25.43 -32.81 32.79
CA ILE A 312 -26.41 -33.05 33.86
C ILE A 312 -26.90 -34.52 33.90
N PRO A 313 -27.32 -35.13 32.78
CA PRO A 313 -27.75 -36.54 32.80
C PRO A 313 -26.63 -37.51 33.18
N PHE A 314 -25.38 -37.15 32.86
CA PHE A 314 -24.22 -37.93 33.25
C PHE A 314 -23.97 -37.84 34.76
N LEU A 315 -24.03 -36.64 35.36
CA LEU A 315 -23.91 -36.45 36.81
C LEU A 315 -24.98 -37.26 37.56
N GLN A 316 -26.26 -37.06 37.21
CA GLN A 316 -27.41 -37.73 37.84
C GLN A 316 -27.31 -39.27 37.81
N ARG A 317 -26.77 -39.82 36.73
CA ARG A 317 -26.59 -41.27 36.61
C ARG A 317 -25.55 -41.80 37.60
N HIS A 318 -24.51 -41.02 37.87
CA HIS A 318 -23.32 -41.47 38.61
C HIS A 318 -23.29 -41.05 40.08
N ASP A 319 -24.39 -40.49 40.59
CA ASP A 319 -24.63 -40.46 42.03
C ASP A 319 -24.72 -41.89 42.58
N ASP A 320 -25.36 -42.81 41.85
CA ASP A 320 -25.35 -44.24 42.15
C ASP A 320 -23.95 -44.84 41.90
N PRO A 321 -23.22 -45.31 42.94
CA PRO A 321 -21.91 -45.91 42.80
C PRO A 321 -21.88 -47.18 41.93
N LEU A 322 -23.04 -47.82 41.72
CA LEU A 322 -23.18 -49.04 40.93
C LEU A 322 -23.44 -48.76 39.44
N ALA A 323 -23.71 -47.50 39.07
CA ALA A 323 -24.00 -47.13 37.69
C ALA A 323 -22.72 -47.03 36.84
N ARG A 324 -22.61 -47.91 35.84
CA ARG A 324 -21.55 -47.85 34.80
C ARG A 324 -21.75 -46.71 33.82
N ALA A 325 -20.67 -46.15 33.28
CA ALA A 325 -20.80 -45.11 32.25
C ALA A 325 -21.50 -45.67 31.01
N LEU A 326 -22.07 -44.76 30.22
CA LEU A 326 -22.71 -45.14 28.97
C LEU A 326 -21.62 -45.46 27.94
N PRO A 327 -21.45 -46.74 27.50
CA PRO A 327 -20.44 -47.05 26.50
C PRO A 327 -20.85 -46.42 25.16
N GLY A 328 -19.94 -45.66 24.53
CA GLY A 328 -20.13 -45.16 23.18
C GLY A 328 -19.48 -43.81 22.87
N ARG A 329 -19.61 -43.41 21.59
CA ARG A 329 -19.15 -42.15 21.01
C ARG A 329 -20.34 -41.44 20.36
N ALA A 330 -20.56 -40.15 20.62
CA ALA A 330 -21.65 -39.38 20.04
C ALA A 330 -21.15 -38.11 19.31
N ASP A 331 -21.58 -37.93 18.06
CA ASP A 331 -21.15 -36.97 17.04
C ASP A 331 -22.38 -36.37 16.34
N PHE A 332 -22.52 -35.04 16.22
CA PHE A 332 -23.75 -34.40 15.70
C PHE A 332 -23.52 -33.39 14.55
N ALA A 333 -22.76 -33.81 13.52
CA ALA A 333 -22.29 -33.19 12.24
C ALA A 333 -23.18 -32.15 11.49
N PRO A 334 -22.63 -31.21 10.65
CA PRO A 334 -21.44 -31.41 9.80
C PRO A 334 -20.34 -30.32 9.77
N LEU A 335 -19.11 -30.78 9.53
CA LEU A 335 -18.09 -30.00 8.79
C LEU A 335 -18.63 -29.73 7.38
N ALA A 336 -18.78 -28.47 6.99
CA ALA A 336 -19.15 -28.12 5.62
C ALA A 336 -18.17 -28.75 4.59
N GLN A 337 -18.76 -29.30 3.53
CA GLN A 337 -18.21 -30.17 2.47
C GLN A 337 -17.10 -29.59 1.57
N ASP A 338 -16.34 -28.58 1.99
CA ASP A 338 -15.26 -27.99 1.19
C ASP A 338 -13.91 -28.00 1.91
N ALA A 339 -13.62 -29.02 2.72
CA ALA A 339 -12.23 -29.39 2.95
C ALA A 339 -11.82 -30.30 1.78
N PRO A 340 -11.17 -29.80 0.72
CA PRO A 340 -10.55 -30.70 -0.24
C PRO A 340 -9.65 -31.62 0.56
N ARG A 341 -9.95 -32.93 0.52
CA ARG A 341 -9.00 -33.96 0.92
C ARG A 341 -7.70 -33.65 0.19
N ARG A 342 -6.75 -33.14 0.96
CA ARG A 342 -5.38 -32.77 0.63
C ARG A 342 -4.92 -33.30 -0.73
N GLY A 343 -4.97 -32.43 -1.71
CA GLY A 343 -4.43 -32.64 -3.04
C GLY A 343 -3.23 -31.75 -3.29
N ILE A 344 -2.14 -31.88 -2.51
CA ILE A 344 -0.75 -31.79 -2.99
C ILE A 344 0.08 -32.72 -2.10
N GLY A 345 0.22 -33.97 -2.53
CA GLY A 345 1.08 -34.99 -1.90
C GLY A 345 0.52 -35.55 -0.59
N ARG A 346 0.43 -36.88 -0.50
CA ARG A 346 0.33 -37.58 0.78
C ARG A 346 1.54 -37.19 1.64
N PHE A 347 1.37 -36.21 2.52
CA PHE A 347 2.12 -36.15 3.76
C PHE A 347 1.16 -36.59 4.86
N GLU A 348 1.24 -37.88 5.21
CA GLU A 348 0.80 -38.33 6.53
C GLU A 348 1.62 -37.52 7.54
N ILE A 349 0.96 -36.56 8.21
CA ILE A 349 1.60 -35.81 9.29
C ILE A 349 1.81 -36.83 10.41
N VAL A 350 3.07 -37.23 10.59
CA VAL A 350 3.49 -38.26 11.52
C VAL A 350 3.26 -37.76 12.94
N HIS A 351 2.25 -38.30 13.63
CA HIS A 351 1.99 -38.05 15.03
C HIS A 351 3.08 -38.72 15.89
N GLY A 352 3.82 -37.91 16.66
CA GLY A 352 4.90 -38.35 17.56
C GLY A 352 6.29 -37.82 17.19
N ALA A 353 7.01 -37.28 18.19
CA ALA A 353 8.48 -37.07 18.28
C ALA A 353 9.29 -36.60 17.04
N HIS A 354 8.73 -35.84 16.10
CA HIS A 354 9.44 -35.43 14.87
C HIS A 354 9.30 -33.93 14.50
N TRP A 355 9.30 -33.02 15.47
CA TRP A 355 9.27 -31.57 15.20
C TRP A 355 10.55 -31.07 14.48
N LEU A 356 11.70 -31.72 14.72
CA LEU A 356 12.98 -31.31 14.16
C LEU A 356 13.02 -31.42 12.61
N PRO A 357 12.58 -32.52 11.98
CA PRO A 357 12.38 -32.58 10.53
C PRO A 357 11.50 -31.45 9.97
N ILE A 358 10.39 -31.11 10.63
CA ILE A 358 9.48 -30.04 10.19
C ILE A 358 10.18 -28.69 10.25
N VAL A 359 10.87 -28.40 11.35
CA VAL A 359 11.67 -27.17 11.51
C VAL A 359 12.75 -27.09 10.42
N LEU A 360 13.46 -28.18 10.13
CA LEU A 360 14.46 -28.23 9.07
C LEU A 360 13.84 -27.96 7.69
N ILE A 361 12.69 -28.57 7.38
CA ILE A 361 11.96 -28.31 6.12
C ILE A 361 11.57 -26.83 6.01
N ILE A 362 11.03 -26.23 7.08
CA ILE A 362 10.66 -24.81 7.10
C ILE A 362 11.91 -23.95 6.86
N ILE A 363 13.03 -24.25 7.54
CA ILE A 363 14.30 -23.55 7.35
C ILE A 363 14.72 -23.60 5.87
N PHE A 364 14.75 -24.78 5.26
CA PHE A 364 15.11 -24.91 3.85
C PHE A 364 14.13 -24.20 2.92
N ALA A 365 12.82 -24.26 3.20
CA ALA A 365 11.80 -23.58 2.42
C ALA A 365 11.96 -22.05 2.46
N THR A 366 12.36 -21.47 3.61
CA THR A 366 12.63 -20.03 3.70
C THR A 366 13.79 -19.56 2.81
N PHE A 367 14.74 -20.44 2.45
CA PHE A 367 15.80 -20.11 1.50
C PHE A 367 15.31 -20.03 0.07
N ILE A 368 14.25 -20.79 -0.27
CA ILE A 368 13.61 -20.73 -1.59
C ILE A 368 12.72 -19.50 -1.67
N SER A 369 11.83 -19.32 -0.69
CA SER A 369 10.93 -18.18 -0.61
C SER A 369 10.49 -17.93 0.84
N GLU A 370 11.11 -16.96 1.49
CA GLU A 370 10.77 -16.55 2.86
C GLU A 370 9.28 -16.21 3.01
N ASP A 371 8.77 -15.24 2.24
CA ASP A 371 7.42 -14.72 2.44
C ASP A 371 6.36 -15.80 2.18
N ALA A 372 6.54 -16.61 1.13
CA ALA A 372 5.63 -17.70 0.83
C ALA A 372 5.69 -18.81 1.90
N THR A 373 6.87 -19.07 2.46
CA THR A 373 7.04 -20.04 3.54
C THR A 373 6.35 -19.56 4.82
N VAL A 374 6.54 -18.29 5.23
CA VAL A 374 5.86 -17.74 6.42
C VAL A 374 4.35 -17.77 6.24
N ILE A 375 3.84 -17.45 5.04
CA ILE A 375 2.41 -17.53 4.74
C ILE A 375 1.92 -18.98 4.83
N GLY A 376 2.60 -19.92 4.18
CA GLY A 376 2.25 -21.34 4.17
C GLY A 376 2.27 -21.97 5.56
N VAL A 377 3.30 -21.68 6.36
CA VAL A 377 3.38 -22.13 7.76
C VAL A 377 2.25 -21.51 8.59
N GLY A 378 1.91 -20.24 8.37
CA GLY A 378 0.76 -19.61 9.02
C GLY A 378 -0.56 -20.33 8.71
N ILE A 379 -0.77 -20.78 7.48
CA ILE A 379 -1.95 -21.57 7.09
C ILE A 379 -1.95 -22.94 7.77
N LEU A 380 -0.80 -23.62 7.84
CA LEU A 380 -0.68 -24.90 8.54
C LEU A 380 -0.95 -24.77 10.05
N ILE A 381 -0.53 -23.65 10.65
CA ILE A 381 -0.90 -23.32 12.04
C ILE A 381 -2.41 -23.12 12.17
N ALA A 382 -3.03 -22.39 11.24
CA ALA A 382 -4.48 -22.16 11.24
C ALA A 382 -5.30 -23.46 11.08
N SER A 383 -4.74 -24.45 10.40
CA SER A 383 -5.34 -25.78 10.21
C SER A 383 -5.05 -26.76 11.34
N GLY A 384 -4.27 -26.36 12.37
CA GLY A 384 -3.88 -27.24 13.47
C GLY A 384 -2.83 -28.30 13.10
N ASP A 385 -2.22 -28.18 11.92
CA ASP A 385 -1.24 -29.14 11.39
C ASP A 385 0.16 -28.94 11.96
N ILE A 386 0.47 -27.71 12.41
CA ILE A 386 1.76 -27.35 13.01
C ILE A 386 1.50 -26.39 14.18
N ASP A 387 2.16 -26.63 15.31
CA ASP A 387 2.14 -25.71 16.46
C ASP A 387 2.75 -24.34 16.10
N PHE A 388 2.18 -23.27 16.64
CA PHE A 388 2.62 -21.90 16.34
C PHE A 388 4.10 -21.69 16.65
N ALA A 389 4.61 -22.22 17.77
CA ALA A 389 6.01 -22.06 18.15
C ALA A 389 6.95 -22.84 17.24
N VAL A 390 6.54 -24.04 16.79
CA VAL A 390 7.31 -24.83 15.81
C VAL A 390 7.42 -24.07 14.48
N GLY A 391 6.30 -23.55 13.99
CA GLY A 391 6.27 -22.74 12.77
C GLY A 391 7.08 -21.45 12.90
N PHE A 392 6.91 -20.74 14.02
CA PHE A 392 7.65 -19.51 14.32
C PHE A 392 9.16 -19.75 14.42
N LEU A 393 9.60 -20.78 15.14
CA LEU A 393 11.01 -21.09 15.35
C LEU A 393 11.67 -21.50 14.02
N GLY A 394 10.99 -22.35 13.23
CA GLY A 394 11.46 -22.71 11.89
C GLY A 394 11.61 -21.50 10.97
N CYS A 395 10.59 -20.63 10.91
CA CYS A 395 10.66 -19.41 10.11
C CYS A 395 11.76 -18.46 10.62
N LEU A 396 11.85 -18.24 11.93
CA LEU A 396 12.83 -17.33 12.53
C LEU A 396 14.27 -17.79 12.27
N ILE A 397 14.57 -19.07 12.52
CA ILE A 397 15.91 -19.64 12.30
C ILE A 397 16.24 -19.60 10.81
N GLY A 398 15.30 -19.98 9.94
CA GLY A 398 15.50 -19.96 8.50
C GLY A 398 15.78 -18.55 7.97
N ILE A 399 14.97 -17.57 8.38
CA ILE A 399 15.12 -16.17 8.01
C ILE A 399 16.46 -15.60 8.51
N ALA A 400 16.79 -15.82 9.78
CA ALA A 400 18.04 -15.33 10.37
C ALA A 400 19.27 -15.95 9.71
N THR A 401 19.22 -17.25 9.40
CA THR A 401 20.29 -17.96 8.71
C THR A 401 20.43 -17.47 7.27
N GLY A 402 19.32 -17.26 6.56
CA GLY A 402 19.32 -16.72 5.19
C GLY A 402 19.87 -15.29 5.14
N ASP A 403 19.52 -14.45 6.10
CA ASP A 403 20.07 -13.10 6.25
C ASP A 403 21.57 -13.09 6.50
N LEU A 404 22.03 -14.00 7.36
CA LEU A 404 23.45 -14.19 7.63
C LEU A 404 24.19 -14.64 6.36
N LEU A 405 23.64 -15.59 5.60
CA LEU A 405 24.23 -16.08 4.35
C LEU A 405 24.35 -14.96 3.31
N LEU A 406 23.29 -14.19 3.08
CA LEU A 406 23.32 -13.04 2.15
C LEU A 406 24.36 -12.00 2.55
N TRP A 407 24.45 -11.72 3.85
CA TRP A 407 25.48 -10.82 4.38
C TRP A 407 26.90 -11.39 4.21
N MET A 408 27.10 -12.69 4.46
CA MET A 408 28.39 -13.37 4.28
C MET A 408 28.82 -13.38 2.80
N ILE A 409 27.91 -13.62 1.87
CA ILE A 409 28.16 -13.53 0.43
C ILE A 409 28.69 -12.14 0.09
N GLY A 410 28.04 -11.08 0.59
CA GLY A 410 28.52 -9.72 0.42
C GLY A 410 29.92 -9.49 1.00
N ARG A 411 30.17 -10.03 2.20
CA ARG A 411 31.43 -9.84 2.94
C ARG A 411 32.62 -10.54 2.28
N PHE A 412 32.46 -11.77 1.84
CA PHE A 412 33.55 -12.58 1.30
C PHE A 412 33.67 -12.50 -0.22
N ALA A 413 32.54 -12.47 -0.94
CA ALA A 413 32.54 -12.49 -2.41
C ALA A 413 32.32 -11.12 -3.05
N GLY A 414 31.74 -10.15 -2.32
CA GLY A 414 31.28 -8.92 -2.94
C GLY A 414 32.40 -7.94 -3.37
N ARG A 415 33.46 -7.73 -2.57
CA ARG A 415 34.61 -6.91 -3.02
C ARG A 415 35.40 -7.54 -4.17
N PRO A 416 35.70 -8.85 -4.18
CA PRO A 416 36.26 -9.54 -5.34
C PRO A 416 35.38 -9.42 -6.60
N ALA A 417 34.05 -9.50 -6.46
CA ALA A 417 33.11 -9.40 -7.57
C ALA A 417 33.08 -8.02 -8.27
N LEU A 418 33.48 -6.94 -7.58
CA LEU A 418 33.62 -5.60 -8.18
C LEU A 418 34.77 -5.51 -9.20
N ARG A 419 35.60 -6.56 -9.34
CA ARG A 419 36.58 -6.68 -10.42
C ARG A 419 35.92 -6.93 -11.78
N TRP A 420 34.66 -7.38 -11.81
CA TRP A 420 33.92 -7.57 -13.06
C TRP A 420 33.42 -6.24 -13.63
N PRO A 421 33.66 -5.95 -14.93
CA PRO A 421 33.36 -4.64 -15.55
C PRO A 421 31.89 -4.21 -15.41
N ILE A 422 30.96 -5.17 -15.50
CA ILE A 422 29.51 -4.93 -15.44
C ILE A 422 29.08 -4.43 -14.05
N LEU A 423 29.56 -5.10 -12.99
CA LEU A 423 29.25 -4.73 -11.61
C LEU A 423 29.90 -3.40 -11.22
N ARG A 424 31.13 -3.14 -11.70
CA ARG A 424 31.83 -1.87 -11.52
C ARG A 424 31.11 -0.68 -12.16
N ALA A 425 30.47 -0.89 -13.32
CA ALA A 425 29.69 0.14 -14.00
C ALA A 425 28.38 0.48 -13.26
N TRP A 426 27.75 -0.51 -12.61
CA TRP A 426 26.52 -0.32 -11.85
C TRP A 426 26.74 0.26 -10.43
N LEU A 427 27.91 0.03 -9.83
CA LEU A 427 28.23 0.41 -8.45
C LEU A 427 29.57 1.18 -8.36
N PRO A 428 29.59 2.50 -8.63
CA PRO A 428 30.82 3.30 -8.57
C PRO A 428 31.37 3.40 -7.13
N GLU A 429 32.67 3.15 -6.95
CA GLU A 429 33.38 3.09 -5.66
C GLU A 429 33.14 4.30 -4.74
N LYS A 430 33.13 5.52 -5.30
CA LYS A 430 32.87 6.77 -4.53
C LYS A 430 31.47 6.82 -3.92
N GLY A 431 30.49 6.14 -4.54
CA GLY A 431 29.14 6.00 -4.01
C GLY A 431 29.10 5.01 -2.85
N LEU A 432 29.74 3.85 -2.99
CA LEU A 432 29.70 2.74 -2.04
C LEU A 432 30.07 3.18 -0.60
N GLU A 433 31.12 3.98 -0.43
CA GLU A 433 31.54 4.46 0.90
C GLU A 433 30.54 5.42 1.56
N ARG A 434 29.79 6.18 0.75
CA ARG A 434 28.73 7.08 1.24
C ARG A 434 27.51 6.27 1.67
N TRP A 435 27.14 5.25 0.89
CA TRP A 435 26.07 4.31 1.22
C TRP A 435 26.41 3.52 2.49
N GLY A 436 27.65 3.06 2.65
CA GLY A 436 28.10 2.31 3.84
C GLY A 436 27.95 3.11 5.12
N ARG A 437 28.41 4.37 5.12
CA ARG A 437 28.24 5.28 6.28
C ARG A 437 26.78 5.60 6.60
N MET A 438 25.91 5.66 5.58
CA MET A 438 24.48 5.87 5.77
C MET A 438 23.79 4.63 6.35
N LEU A 439 24.15 3.45 5.84
CA LEU A 439 23.69 2.14 6.31
C LEU A 439 24.08 1.91 7.77
N GLU A 440 25.31 2.22 8.18
CA GLU A 440 25.72 2.08 9.59
C GLU A 440 24.94 3.01 10.53
N ARG A 441 24.61 4.23 10.08
CA ARG A 441 23.86 5.20 10.90
C ARG A 441 22.38 4.86 11.03
N HIS A 442 21.79 4.17 10.05
CA HIS A 442 20.36 3.88 9.98
C HIS A 442 20.05 2.40 9.77
N ALA A 443 20.94 1.50 10.21
CA ALA A 443 20.90 0.07 9.91
C ALA A 443 19.54 -0.56 10.23
N PHE A 444 19.03 -0.32 11.45
CA PHE A 444 17.72 -0.84 11.86
C PHE A 444 16.58 -0.39 10.94
N LYS A 445 16.53 0.91 10.56
CA LYS A 445 15.48 1.43 9.68
C LYS A 445 15.58 0.84 8.27
N ALA A 446 16.81 0.69 7.75
CA ALA A 446 17.03 0.10 6.44
C ALA A 446 16.62 -1.37 6.40
N VAL A 447 16.98 -2.14 7.44
CA VAL A 447 16.60 -3.55 7.61
C VAL A 447 15.08 -3.70 7.72
N MET A 448 14.42 -2.92 8.59
CA MET A 448 12.95 -2.96 8.73
C MET A 448 12.23 -2.60 7.43
N LEU A 449 12.71 -1.57 6.73
CA LEU A 449 12.14 -1.16 5.44
C LEU A 449 12.30 -2.25 4.38
N ALA A 450 13.44 -2.95 4.37
CA ALA A 450 13.69 -4.03 3.43
C ALA A 450 12.84 -5.28 3.66
N ARG A 451 12.32 -5.48 4.87
CA ARG A 451 11.34 -6.54 5.17
C ARG A 451 9.93 -6.22 4.65
N VAL A 452 9.62 -4.94 4.44
CA VAL A 452 8.31 -4.49 3.94
C VAL A 452 8.31 -4.36 2.42
N LEU A 453 9.45 -4.04 1.80
CA LEU A 453 9.58 -3.85 0.35
C LEU A 453 10.11 -5.10 -0.36
N PRO A 454 9.27 -5.80 -1.16
CA PRO A 454 9.69 -7.00 -1.89
C PRO A 454 10.92 -6.74 -2.78
N GLY A 455 11.85 -7.70 -2.80
CA GLY A 455 13.05 -7.65 -3.66
C GLY A 455 14.16 -6.71 -3.19
N THR A 456 13.97 -5.93 -2.13
CA THR A 456 15.02 -5.00 -1.61
C THR A 456 15.97 -5.63 -0.60
N ARG A 457 15.57 -6.75 0.02
CA ARG A 457 16.36 -7.51 1.00
C ARG A 457 17.69 -8.02 0.43
N MET A 458 17.67 -8.79 -0.65
CA MET A 458 18.90 -9.37 -1.21
C MET A 458 19.96 -8.30 -1.56
N PRO A 459 19.63 -7.23 -2.32
CA PRO A 459 20.58 -6.16 -2.61
C PRO A 459 21.10 -5.45 -1.36
N LEU A 460 20.23 -5.17 -0.38
CA LEU A 460 20.62 -4.47 0.84
C LEU A 460 21.59 -5.29 1.69
N TYR A 461 21.32 -6.58 1.88
CA TYR A 461 22.08 -7.44 2.79
C TYR A 461 23.45 -7.81 2.20
N ILE A 462 23.52 -8.07 0.89
CA ILE A 462 24.79 -8.25 0.19
C ILE A 462 25.61 -6.94 0.23
N THR A 463 24.99 -5.80 -0.06
CA THR A 463 25.67 -4.49 -0.01
C THR A 463 26.15 -4.16 1.40
N ALA A 464 25.36 -4.47 2.44
CA ALA A 464 25.75 -4.32 3.83
C ALA A 464 26.93 -5.25 4.18
N GLY A 465 26.96 -6.47 3.67
CA GLY A 465 28.10 -7.39 3.77
C GLY A 465 29.38 -6.80 3.16
N MET A 466 29.29 -6.29 1.93
CA MET A 466 30.40 -5.67 1.19
C MET A 466 31.01 -4.45 1.89
N LEU A 467 30.16 -3.67 2.54
CA LEU A 467 30.48 -2.38 3.15
C LEU A 467 30.77 -2.48 4.65
N SER A 468 30.38 -3.58 5.29
CA SER A 468 30.62 -3.79 6.71
C SER A 468 32.13 -3.84 6.99
N GLY A 469 32.62 -2.95 7.85
CA GLY A 469 33.97 -3.02 8.43
C GLY A 469 34.12 -4.21 9.40
N ARG A 470 34.74 -4.02 10.56
CA ARG A 470 34.82 -5.03 11.65
C ARG A 470 33.50 -5.19 12.46
N SER A 471 32.43 -4.46 12.13
CA SER A 471 31.23 -4.35 12.97
C SER A 471 30.08 -5.26 12.49
N ASN A 472 29.72 -6.26 13.30
CA ASN A 472 28.62 -7.20 13.06
C ASN A 472 27.23 -6.65 13.43
N ARG A 473 27.11 -5.34 13.70
CA ARG A 473 25.86 -4.69 14.15
C ARG A 473 24.69 -4.85 13.17
N PHE A 474 24.97 -4.99 11.88
CA PHE A 474 23.93 -5.16 10.86
C PHE A 474 23.14 -6.47 11.05
N ILE A 475 23.83 -7.57 11.34
CA ILE A 475 23.19 -8.88 11.60
C ILE A 475 22.34 -8.82 12.87
N ILE A 476 22.82 -8.14 13.92
CA ILE A 476 22.04 -7.96 15.15
C ILE A 476 20.71 -7.25 14.84
N TRP A 477 20.74 -6.19 14.04
CA TRP A 477 19.52 -5.51 13.61
C TRP A 477 18.66 -6.38 12.68
N ALA A 478 19.25 -7.20 11.81
CA ALA A 478 18.53 -8.16 10.98
C ALA A 478 17.76 -9.20 11.80
N ILE A 479 18.39 -9.74 12.84
CA ILE A 479 17.77 -10.70 13.78
C ILE A 479 16.66 -10.01 14.58
N ILE A 480 16.92 -8.82 15.14
CA ILE A 480 15.88 -8.05 15.86
C ILE A 480 14.69 -7.74 14.95
N ALA A 481 14.95 -7.37 13.70
CA ALA A 481 13.88 -7.14 12.72
C ALA A 481 13.12 -8.41 12.36
N ALA A 482 13.78 -9.58 12.29
CA ALA A 482 13.12 -10.87 12.09
C ALA A 482 12.21 -11.19 13.29
N LEU A 483 12.72 -11.02 14.51
CA LEU A 483 11.96 -11.23 15.75
C LEU A 483 10.70 -10.35 15.86
N ILE A 484 10.68 -9.19 15.19
CA ILE A 484 9.50 -8.31 15.16
C ILE A 484 8.57 -8.68 14.00
N TRP A 485 9.12 -8.89 12.80
CA TRP A 485 8.35 -9.05 11.57
C TRP A 485 7.76 -10.46 11.39
N THR A 486 8.55 -11.49 11.66
CA THR A 486 8.15 -12.89 11.48
C THR A 486 6.93 -13.26 12.32
N PRO A 487 6.83 -12.96 13.64
CA PRO A 487 5.64 -13.32 14.40
C PRO A 487 4.43 -12.50 13.97
N PHE A 488 4.62 -11.23 13.58
CA PHE A 488 3.54 -10.41 13.04
C PHE A 488 2.93 -11.00 11.76
N LEU A 489 3.77 -11.31 10.76
CA LEU A 489 3.32 -11.86 9.48
C LEU A 489 2.76 -13.27 9.62
N LEU A 490 3.38 -14.10 10.45
CA LEU A 490 2.93 -15.46 10.74
C LEU A 490 1.56 -15.46 11.44
N THR A 491 1.37 -14.60 12.44
CA THR A 491 0.08 -14.44 13.14
C THR A 491 -0.99 -13.90 12.19
N LEU A 492 -0.66 -12.90 11.36
CA LEU A 492 -1.57 -12.37 10.35
C LEU A 492 -1.98 -13.46 9.36
N SER A 493 -1.05 -14.31 8.92
CA SER A 493 -1.34 -15.44 8.03
C SER A 493 -2.16 -16.53 8.74
N ALA A 494 -1.91 -16.82 10.01
CA ALA A 494 -2.71 -17.78 10.76
C ALA A 494 -4.17 -17.32 10.95
N ILE A 495 -4.39 -16.02 11.21
CA ILE A 495 -5.74 -15.47 11.40
C ILE A 495 -6.46 -15.28 10.07
N PHE A 496 -5.80 -14.67 9.08
CA PHE A 496 -6.44 -14.21 7.85
C PHE A 496 -6.14 -15.08 6.62
N GLY A 497 -5.14 -15.95 6.66
CA GLY A 497 -4.75 -16.82 5.54
C GLY A 497 -5.91 -17.64 4.99
N PRO A 498 -6.71 -18.34 5.83
CA PRO A 498 -7.88 -19.09 5.37
C PRO A 498 -8.99 -18.21 4.76
N VAL A 499 -9.07 -16.94 5.15
CA VAL A 499 -10.03 -15.96 4.59
C VAL A 499 -9.51 -15.41 3.27
N LEU A 500 -8.23 -15.04 3.23
CA LEU A 500 -7.54 -14.54 2.06
C LEU A 500 -7.51 -15.60 0.96
N LEU A 501 -7.24 -16.87 1.25
CA LEU A 501 -7.31 -17.97 0.29
C LEU A 501 -8.71 -18.13 -0.30
N ARG A 502 -9.76 -18.07 0.53
CA ARG A 502 -11.16 -18.10 0.05
C ARG A 502 -11.52 -16.89 -0.82
N ILE A 503 -11.00 -15.71 -0.49
CA ILE A 503 -11.15 -14.52 -1.33
C ILE A 503 -10.32 -14.65 -2.60
N PHE A 504 -9.10 -15.21 -2.53
CA PHE A 504 -8.21 -15.43 -3.67
C PHE A 504 -8.85 -16.41 -4.64
N GLU A 505 -9.35 -17.55 -4.16
CA GLU A 505 -10.04 -18.55 -4.99
C GLU A 505 -11.32 -17.98 -5.63
N ARG A 506 -12.07 -17.13 -4.91
CA ARG A 506 -13.28 -16.48 -5.45
C ARG A 506 -13.00 -15.29 -6.38
N ALA A 507 -11.94 -14.52 -6.16
CA ALA A 507 -11.62 -13.29 -6.89
C ALA A 507 -10.60 -13.50 -8.03
N LEU A 508 -9.76 -14.53 -7.96
CA LEU A 508 -8.70 -14.86 -8.91
C LEU A 508 -8.97 -16.14 -9.71
N GLY A 509 -10.25 -16.47 -9.91
CA GLY A 509 -10.65 -17.41 -10.97
C GLY A 509 -10.27 -16.94 -12.41
N GLY A 510 -9.61 -15.78 -12.58
CA GLY A 510 -9.08 -15.32 -13.86
C GLY A 510 -7.83 -14.45 -13.73
N GLY A 511 -6.93 -14.55 -14.72
CA GLY A 511 -5.62 -13.86 -14.75
C GLY A 511 -5.67 -12.33 -14.65
N LEU A 512 -6.84 -11.71 -14.81
CA LEU A 512 -7.07 -10.27 -14.64
C LEU A 512 -6.92 -9.79 -13.18
N GLY A 513 -7.30 -10.60 -12.19
CA GLY A 513 -7.13 -10.24 -10.77
C GLY A 513 -5.66 -10.15 -10.36
N LEU A 514 -4.81 -10.99 -10.94
CA LEU A 514 -3.39 -11.07 -10.62
C LEU A 514 -2.66 -9.84 -11.19
N LEU A 515 -3.04 -9.45 -12.40
CA LEU A 515 -2.56 -8.23 -13.05
C LEU A 515 -2.98 -6.97 -12.29
N ALA A 516 -4.19 -6.93 -11.72
CA ALA A 516 -4.67 -5.81 -10.92
C ALA A 516 -3.89 -5.66 -9.61
N ALA A 517 -3.67 -6.77 -8.88
CA ALA A 517 -2.87 -6.77 -7.66
C ALA A 517 -1.41 -6.34 -7.92
N LEU A 518 -0.80 -6.86 -8.99
CA LEU A 518 0.54 -6.46 -9.42
C LEU A 518 0.61 -4.98 -9.79
N ALA A 519 -0.41 -4.46 -10.48
CA ALA A 519 -0.48 -3.04 -10.84
C ALA A 519 -0.55 -2.14 -9.59
N VAL A 520 -1.35 -2.51 -8.59
CA VAL A 520 -1.45 -1.76 -7.32
C VAL A 520 -0.11 -1.72 -6.59
N ILE A 521 0.60 -2.85 -6.52
CA ILE A 521 1.92 -2.93 -5.89
C ILE A 521 2.92 -2.04 -6.64
N LEU A 522 2.98 -2.15 -7.97
CA LEU A 522 3.90 -1.34 -8.79
C LEU A 522 3.60 0.16 -8.71
N ILE A 523 2.31 0.55 -8.65
CA ILE A 523 1.89 1.94 -8.46
C ILE A 523 2.32 2.44 -7.07
N SER A 524 2.11 1.62 -6.03
CA SER A 524 2.46 1.96 -4.65
C SER A 524 3.96 2.18 -4.47
N ILE A 525 4.79 1.28 -5.02
CA ILE A 525 6.26 1.42 -5.03
C ILE A 525 6.67 2.75 -5.67
N ARG A 526 6.05 3.10 -6.81
CA ARG A 526 6.38 4.33 -7.53
C ARG A 526 5.95 5.60 -6.79
N ILE A 527 4.84 5.54 -6.04
CA ILE A 527 4.39 6.64 -5.18
C ILE A 527 5.34 6.82 -3.97
N ILE A 528 5.78 5.73 -3.36
CA ILE A 528 6.73 5.74 -2.23
C ILE A 528 8.09 6.30 -2.70
N GLU A 529 8.63 5.80 -3.82
CA GLU A 529 9.85 6.31 -4.44
C GLU A 529 9.75 7.83 -4.69
N MET A 530 8.65 8.26 -5.31
CA MET A 530 8.43 9.68 -5.60
C MET A 530 8.22 10.53 -4.33
N SER A 531 7.60 10.01 -3.27
CA SER A 531 7.34 10.81 -2.05
C SER A 531 8.56 10.94 -1.12
N SER A 532 9.58 10.09 -1.30
CA SER A 532 10.79 10.06 -0.46
C SER A 532 11.70 11.29 -0.59
N THR A 533 11.75 11.93 -1.77
CA THR A 533 12.63 13.09 -2.03
C THR A 533 11.86 14.41 -2.14
N ARG A 534 12.50 15.56 -1.82
CA ARG A 534 11.86 16.89 -1.97
C ARG A 534 11.43 17.16 -3.42
N LEU A 535 12.30 16.85 -4.39
CA LEU A 535 12.03 16.96 -5.82
C LEU A 535 10.93 15.98 -6.25
N GLY A 536 10.96 14.75 -5.75
CA GLY A 536 9.95 13.74 -6.03
C GLY A 536 8.56 14.13 -5.53
N ARG A 537 8.44 14.71 -4.32
CA ARG A 537 7.17 15.24 -3.80
C ARG A 537 6.61 16.36 -4.70
N ARG A 538 7.47 17.24 -5.20
CA ARG A 538 7.08 18.30 -6.17
C ARG A 538 6.60 17.68 -7.49
N ARG A 539 7.29 16.64 -8.00
CA ARG A 539 6.88 15.86 -9.19
C ARG A 539 5.56 15.12 -9.00
N LEU A 540 5.32 14.55 -7.82
CA LEU A 540 4.05 13.87 -7.51
C LEU A 540 2.91 14.88 -7.48
N ARG A 541 3.11 16.00 -6.78
CA ARG A 541 2.14 17.10 -6.71
C ARG A 541 1.80 17.60 -8.11
N SER A 542 2.79 17.85 -8.98
CA SER A 542 2.53 18.30 -10.35
C SER A 542 1.75 17.28 -11.17
N LYS A 543 2.03 15.96 -11.03
CA LYS A 543 1.24 14.91 -11.70
C LYS A 543 -0.20 14.85 -11.21
N LEU A 544 -0.42 14.93 -9.89
CA LEU A 544 -1.77 14.95 -9.30
C LEU A 544 -2.56 16.19 -9.74
N ARG A 545 -1.90 17.35 -9.85
CA ARG A 545 -2.54 18.58 -10.33
C ARG A 545 -3.08 18.47 -11.76
N ARG A 546 -2.39 17.76 -12.64
CA ARG A 546 -2.84 17.51 -14.01
C ARG A 546 -4.12 16.67 -14.09
N LEU A 547 -4.53 15.98 -13.02
CA LEU A 547 -5.76 15.19 -13.02
C LEU A 547 -7.01 16.07 -13.01
N TYR A 548 -6.99 17.22 -12.33
CA TYR A 548 -8.15 18.10 -12.24
C TYR A 548 -8.05 19.36 -13.11
N LEU A 549 -6.85 19.68 -13.63
CA LEU A 549 -6.66 20.77 -14.58
C LEU A 549 -6.82 20.25 -16.01
N VAL A 550 -8.01 20.49 -16.57
CA VAL A 550 -8.44 20.00 -17.89
C VAL A 550 -7.50 20.44 -19.02
N GLU A 551 -6.86 21.60 -18.92
CA GLU A 551 -5.88 22.06 -19.91
C GLU A 551 -4.70 21.09 -20.11
N PHE A 552 -4.40 20.25 -19.11
CA PHE A 552 -3.33 19.24 -19.16
C PHE A 552 -3.82 17.80 -19.35
N TRP A 553 -5.11 17.60 -19.61
CA TRP A 553 -5.65 16.27 -19.84
C TRP A 553 -5.05 15.62 -21.08
N PRO A 554 -4.84 14.30 -21.08
CA PRO A 554 -4.46 13.58 -22.28
C PRO A 554 -5.46 13.85 -23.41
N PRO A 555 -5.00 14.16 -24.65
CA PRO A 555 -5.90 14.47 -25.77
C PRO A 555 -6.98 13.40 -25.99
N VAL A 556 -6.62 12.12 -25.86
CA VAL A 556 -7.58 11.00 -26.03
C VAL A 556 -8.77 11.13 -25.08
N ILE A 557 -8.52 11.46 -23.81
CA ILE A 557 -9.57 11.61 -22.80
C ILE A 557 -10.39 12.87 -23.08
N PHE A 558 -9.71 13.98 -23.38
CA PHE A 558 -10.37 15.26 -23.61
C PHE A 558 -11.27 15.26 -24.86
N TYR A 559 -10.85 14.67 -25.98
CA TYR A 559 -11.65 14.65 -27.22
C TYR A 559 -12.59 13.45 -27.35
N LEU A 560 -12.56 12.47 -26.43
CA LEU A 560 -13.48 11.31 -26.49
C LEU A 560 -14.96 11.73 -26.63
N PRO A 561 -15.48 12.71 -25.87
CA PRO A 561 -16.87 13.15 -26.01
C PRO A 561 -17.20 13.83 -27.34
N LEU A 562 -16.18 14.26 -28.09
CA LEU A 562 -16.35 14.90 -29.40
C LEU A 562 -16.60 13.89 -30.53
N ILE A 563 -16.15 12.64 -30.36
CA ILE A 563 -16.26 11.61 -31.40
C ILE A 563 -17.73 11.35 -31.80
N PRO A 564 -18.68 11.09 -30.87
CA PRO A 564 -20.08 10.88 -31.24
C PRO A 564 -20.69 12.07 -31.97
N TRP A 565 -20.31 13.29 -31.59
CA TRP A 565 -20.79 14.52 -32.23
C TRP A 565 -20.30 14.66 -33.67
N ILE A 566 -19.00 14.39 -33.92
CA ILE A 566 -18.44 14.37 -35.27
C ILE A 566 -19.09 13.27 -36.12
N MET A 567 -19.34 12.08 -35.55
CA MET A 567 -20.04 11.00 -36.25
C MET A 567 -21.46 11.39 -36.65
N TRP A 568 -22.19 12.10 -35.77
CA TRP A 568 -23.50 12.64 -36.09
C TRP A 568 -23.44 13.71 -37.19
N LEU A 569 -22.47 14.63 -37.14
CA LEU A 569 -22.26 15.63 -38.20
C LEU A 569 -21.92 14.99 -39.54
N ALA A 570 -21.07 13.95 -39.54
CA ALA A 570 -20.72 13.17 -40.71
C ALA A 570 -21.95 12.52 -41.37
N LEU A 571 -22.86 11.94 -40.57
CA LEU A 571 -24.13 11.40 -41.05
C LEU A 571 -25.03 12.52 -41.62
N ARG A 572 -25.22 13.60 -40.85
CA ARG A 572 -26.06 14.74 -41.23
C ARG A 572 -25.62 15.39 -42.54
N HIS A 573 -24.32 15.51 -42.77
CA HIS A 573 -23.73 16.13 -43.96
C HIS A 573 -23.24 15.09 -45.00
N ARG A 574 -23.73 13.84 -44.91
CA ARG A 574 -23.54 12.76 -45.89
C ARG A 574 -22.08 12.52 -46.29
N GLY A 575 -21.16 12.55 -45.33
CA GLY A 575 -19.75 12.27 -45.58
C GLY A 575 -18.86 12.53 -44.37
N LEU A 576 -18.03 11.55 -44.02
CA LEU A 576 -17.08 11.64 -42.90
C LEU A 576 -16.10 12.80 -43.07
N MET A 577 -15.59 13.00 -44.29
CA MET A 577 -14.56 14.01 -44.59
C MET A 577 -15.12 15.31 -45.16
N THR A 578 -16.43 15.58 -45.07
CA THR A 578 -17.06 16.78 -45.67
C THR A 578 -16.42 18.09 -45.18
N PHE A 579 -15.97 18.15 -43.93
CA PHE A 579 -15.30 19.32 -43.35
C PHE A 579 -14.02 19.75 -44.09
N THR A 580 -13.37 18.82 -44.81
CA THR A 580 -12.13 19.09 -45.58
C THR A 580 -12.36 19.93 -46.84
N CYS A 581 -13.62 20.18 -47.20
CA CYS A 581 -13.98 21.07 -48.30
C CYS A 581 -13.99 22.55 -47.91
N ALA A 582 -13.86 22.90 -46.62
CA ALA A 582 -14.13 24.26 -46.16
C ALA A 582 -13.14 25.30 -46.74
N ASN A 583 -11.86 24.95 -46.96
CA ASN A 583 -10.89 25.85 -47.59
C ASN A 583 -10.39 25.26 -48.92
N PRO A 584 -11.08 25.44 -50.06
CA PRO A 584 -10.66 24.87 -51.33
C PRO A 584 -9.30 25.40 -51.82
N GLY A 585 -8.90 26.62 -51.42
CA GLY A 585 -7.62 27.24 -51.78
C GLY A 585 -6.44 26.80 -50.90
N VAL A 586 -6.68 26.01 -49.84
CA VAL A 586 -5.62 25.49 -48.96
C VAL A 586 -5.35 24.01 -49.30
N PRO A 587 -4.10 23.63 -49.60
CA PRO A 587 -3.74 22.24 -49.93
C PRO A 587 -4.12 21.21 -48.85
N ASN A 588 -4.06 19.93 -49.22
CA ASN A 588 -4.28 18.79 -48.30
C ASN A 588 -5.64 18.80 -47.58
N GLY A 589 -6.71 19.15 -48.31
CA GLY A 589 -8.08 19.12 -47.79
C GLY A 589 -8.43 20.33 -46.93
N GLY A 590 -7.97 21.51 -47.33
CA GLY A 590 -8.22 22.75 -46.60
C GLY A 590 -7.29 22.97 -45.40
N GLY A 591 -6.17 22.27 -45.34
CA GLY A 591 -5.22 22.39 -44.23
C GLY A 591 -5.43 21.36 -43.12
N VAL A 592 -5.66 20.09 -43.50
CA VAL A 592 -5.83 19.02 -42.52
C VAL A 592 -4.50 18.69 -41.84
N ILE A 593 -3.52 18.27 -42.63
CA ILE A 593 -2.17 17.90 -42.17
C ILE A 593 -1.17 18.24 -43.27
N ASN A 594 0.04 18.65 -42.86
CA ASN A 594 1.16 18.92 -43.74
C ASN A 594 0.90 20.04 -44.78
N GLU A 595 0.11 21.05 -44.40
CA GLU A 595 -0.05 22.28 -45.19
C GLU A 595 1.27 23.06 -45.28
N SER A 596 1.58 23.61 -46.46
CA SER A 596 2.74 24.46 -46.66
C SER A 596 2.41 25.85 -46.14
N LYS A 597 3.09 26.26 -45.07
CA LYS A 597 2.92 27.59 -44.48
C LYS A 597 3.36 28.68 -45.44
N HIS A 598 4.42 28.42 -46.21
CA HIS A 598 4.90 29.37 -47.21
C HIS A 598 3.85 29.62 -48.30
N GLN A 599 3.20 28.56 -48.81
CA GLN A 599 2.14 28.71 -49.82
C GLN A 599 0.95 29.51 -49.29
N ILE A 600 0.52 29.26 -48.05
CA ILE A 600 -0.59 29.99 -47.42
C ILE A 600 -0.23 31.47 -47.23
N MET A 601 0.96 31.76 -46.72
CA MET A 601 1.41 33.15 -46.53
C MET A 601 1.60 33.88 -47.86
N ARG A 602 2.11 33.18 -48.88
CA ARG A 602 2.22 33.71 -50.24
C ARG A 602 0.85 34.01 -50.86
N ALA A 603 -0.14 33.14 -50.66
CA ALA A 603 -1.51 33.38 -51.13
C ALA A 603 -2.13 34.63 -50.48
N LEU A 604 -1.90 34.87 -49.19
CA LEU A 604 -2.32 36.12 -48.53
C LEU A 604 -1.60 37.35 -49.10
N SER A 605 -0.31 37.23 -49.39
CA SER A 605 0.51 38.29 -49.99
C SER A 605 0.01 38.67 -51.39
N GLU A 606 -0.24 37.66 -52.25
CA GLU A 606 -0.86 37.83 -53.58
C GLU A 606 -2.27 38.46 -53.50
N GLY A 607 -2.96 38.26 -52.38
CA GLY A 607 -4.24 38.88 -52.03
C GLY A 607 -4.17 40.34 -51.55
N GLY A 608 -2.98 40.96 -51.53
CA GLY A 608 -2.77 42.34 -51.11
C GLY A 608 -2.61 42.54 -49.59
N ALA A 609 -2.42 41.46 -48.82
CA ALA A 609 -2.29 41.56 -47.36
C ALA A 609 -0.87 41.92 -46.86
N ASP A 610 0.08 42.24 -47.75
CA ASP A 610 1.51 42.41 -47.44
C ASP A 610 1.80 43.31 -46.22
N ARG A 611 1.04 44.40 -46.06
CA ARG A 611 1.16 45.32 -44.92
C ARG A 611 1.00 44.64 -43.56
N TRP A 612 0.21 43.57 -43.52
CA TRP A 612 -0.17 42.86 -42.30
C TRP A 612 0.58 41.55 -42.12
N LEU A 613 1.40 41.12 -43.08
CA LEU A 613 2.13 39.86 -43.00
C LEU A 613 3.54 40.10 -42.49
N THR A 614 4.01 39.25 -41.58
CA THR A 614 5.43 39.23 -41.26
C THR A 614 6.19 38.59 -42.43
N PRO A 615 7.20 39.25 -43.01
CA PRO A 615 7.96 38.74 -44.16
C PRO A 615 8.42 37.30 -43.95
N SER A 616 8.43 36.48 -45.00
CA SER A 616 8.88 35.10 -44.88
C SER A 616 9.45 34.57 -46.19
N LYS A 617 10.52 33.76 -46.09
CA LYS A 617 11.20 33.17 -47.25
C LYS A 617 11.40 31.68 -47.05
N LEU A 618 11.18 30.90 -48.11
CA LEU A 618 11.38 29.45 -48.11
C LEU A 618 12.85 29.12 -48.38
N ILE A 619 13.43 28.30 -47.51
CA ILE A 619 14.74 27.68 -47.66
C ILE A 619 14.52 26.21 -48.06
N PRO A 620 14.77 25.85 -49.33
CA PRO A 620 14.56 24.49 -49.82
C PRO A 620 15.52 23.50 -49.12
N ALA A 621 15.16 22.22 -49.16
CA ALA A 621 15.99 21.14 -48.63
C ALA A 621 16.60 20.24 -49.72
N GLU A 622 15.95 20.14 -50.88
CA GLU A 622 16.42 19.29 -51.97
C GLU A 622 17.70 19.85 -52.61
N GLY A 623 18.71 18.99 -52.76
CA GLY A 623 19.96 19.32 -53.44
C GLY A 623 20.91 20.24 -52.66
N LEU A 624 20.62 20.57 -51.38
CA LEU A 624 21.44 21.47 -50.57
C LEU A 624 21.86 20.83 -49.25
N ASP A 625 23.15 20.93 -48.94
CA ASP A 625 23.69 20.53 -47.64
C ASP A 625 23.38 21.58 -46.54
N PRO A 626 23.56 21.26 -45.24
CA PRO A 626 23.29 22.19 -44.15
C PRO A 626 24.05 23.53 -44.21
N LEU A 627 25.27 23.55 -44.79
CA LEU A 627 26.09 24.76 -44.90
C LEU A 627 25.56 25.67 -46.01
N GLN A 628 25.24 25.11 -47.18
CA GLN A 628 24.62 25.82 -48.29
C GLN A 628 23.27 26.44 -47.91
N ARG A 629 22.49 25.73 -47.08
CA ARG A 629 21.23 26.26 -46.53
C ARG A 629 21.45 27.39 -45.53
N ALA A 630 22.51 27.33 -44.73
CA ALA A 630 22.89 28.44 -43.86
C ALA A 630 23.36 29.66 -44.67
N GLU A 631 24.12 29.46 -45.75
CA GLU A 631 24.54 30.53 -46.66
C GLU A 631 23.36 31.22 -47.38
N LEU A 632 22.29 30.49 -47.68
CA LEU A 632 21.05 31.10 -48.17
C LEU A 632 20.43 32.05 -47.16
N VAL A 633 20.40 31.69 -45.87
CA VAL A 633 19.90 32.56 -44.80
C VAL A 633 20.81 33.79 -44.63
N GLU A 634 22.12 33.62 -44.71
CA GLU A 634 23.06 34.74 -44.69
C GLU A 634 22.86 35.69 -45.87
N ARG A 635 22.69 35.17 -47.08
CA ARG A 635 22.37 36.00 -48.26
C ARG A 635 21.08 36.77 -48.08
N LEU A 636 20.03 36.16 -47.51
CA LEU A 636 18.79 36.87 -47.20
C LEU A 636 19.02 38.07 -46.28
N ILE A 637 19.89 37.94 -45.27
CA ILE A 637 20.21 39.04 -44.34
C ILE A 637 20.93 40.21 -45.05
N HIS A 638 21.69 39.93 -46.11
CA HIS A 638 22.45 40.96 -46.83
C HIS A 638 21.67 41.57 -48.01
N GLU A 639 20.81 40.79 -48.66
CA GLU A 639 20.17 41.14 -49.93
C GLU A 639 18.70 41.58 -49.79
N ASP A 640 17.97 41.10 -48.77
CA ASP A 640 16.55 41.40 -48.59
C ASP A 640 16.34 42.47 -47.49
N PRO A 641 15.78 43.66 -47.81
CA PRO A 641 15.56 44.74 -46.84
C PRO A 641 14.68 44.34 -45.64
N ALA A 642 13.86 43.29 -45.77
CA ALA A 642 13.03 42.79 -44.68
C ALA A 642 13.82 41.96 -43.65
N PHE A 643 15.06 41.56 -43.95
CA PHE A 643 15.93 40.74 -43.11
C PHE A 643 17.19 41.55 -42.76
N THR A 644 17.12 42.42 -41.75
CA THR A 644 18.21 43.36 -41.46
C THR A 644 19.33 42.79 -40.60
N SER A 645 19.01 41.98 -39.60
CA SER A 645 19.99 41.36 -38.70
C SER A 645 19.42 40.17 -37.94
N TYR A 646 20.28 39.42 -37.25
CA TYR A 646 19.84 38.53 -36.18
C TYR A 646 19.16 39.32 -35.05
N PRO A 647 18.20 38.72 -34.31
CA PRO A 647 17.75 37.33 -34.41
C PRO A 647 16.68 37.09 -35.49
N LEU A 648 16.64 35.86 -36.02
CA LEU A 648 15.61 35.38 -36.96
C LEU A 648 14.85 34.17 -36.38
N VAL A 649 13.69 33.88 -36.93
CA VAL A 649 12.93 32.66 -36.66
C VAL A 649 13.09 31.70 -37.83
N LEU A 650 13.59 30.49 -37.54
CA LEU A 650 13.54 29.36 -38.45
C LEU A 650 12.42 28.42 -38.03
N LYS A 651 11.56 28.02 -38.97
CA LYS A 651 10.48 27.06 -38.72
C LYS A 651 10.29 26.13 -39.92
N PRO A 652 9.88 24.87 -39.78
CA PRO A 652 9.63 24.02 -40.94
C PRO A 652 8.44 24.54 -41.74
N ASP A 653 8.49 24.40 -43.06
CA ASP A 653 7.39 24.81 -43.94
C ASP A 653 6.10 24.04 -43.65
N ALA A 654 6.21 22.73 -43.40
CA ALA A 654 5.11 21.87 -43.03
C ALA A 654 5.33 21.23 -41.64
N ALA A 655 4.79 21.86 -40.60
CA ALA A 655 4.85 21.38 -39.22
C ALA A 655 3.71 21.91 -38.35
N GLN A 656 3.31 21.14 -37.34
CA GLN A 656 2.25 21.51 -36.40
C GLN A 656 2.81 21.76 -34.99
N ARG A 657 2.06 22.50 -34.17
CA ARG A 657 2.34 22.72 -32.73
C ARG A 657 3.69 23.36 -32.41
N ALA A 658 4.13 24.30 -33.24
CA ALA A 658 5.45 24.96 -33.14
C ALA A 658 6.64 23.98 -33.12
N HIS A 659 6.46 22.76 -33.66
CA HIS A 659 7.54 21.79 -33.75
C HIS A 659 8.60 22.27 -34.75
N GLY A 660 9.85 22.30 -34.31
CA GLY A 660 10.99 22.78 -35.08
C GLY A 660 11.08 24.30 -35.19
N VAL A 661 10.30 25.07 -34.44
CA VAL A 661 10.49 26.53 -34.40
C VAL A 661 11.70 26.85 -33.53
N LYS A 662 12.65 27.63 -34.06
CA LYS A 662 13.87 28.05 -33.37
C LYS A 662 14.15 29.54 -33.59
N LEU A 663 14.49 30.25 -32.52
CA LEU A 663 15.03 31.59 -32.54
C LEU A 663 16.54 31.51 -32.71
N VAL A 664 17.03 31.81 -33.91
CA VAL A 664 18.47 31.78 -34.22
C VAL A 664 19.07 33.16 -33.96
N ARG A 665 20.17 33.20 -33.19
CA ARG A 665 20.84 34.45 -32.81
C ARG A 665 22.17 34.66 -33.53
N SER A 666 22.69 33.63 -34.18
CA SER A 666 23.94 33.68 -34.94
C SER A 666 23.95 32.70 -36.11
N ARG A 667 24.96 32.80 -36.96
CA ARG A 667 25.20 31.88 -38.07
C ARG A 667 25.37 30.42 -37.60
N GLU A 668 26.04 30.21 -36.47
CA GLU A 668 26.23 28.88 -35.89
C GLU A 668 24.89 28.24 -35.48
N ASP A 669 23.95 29.05 -34.96
CA ASP A 669 22.60 28.57 -34.63
C ASP A 669 21.85 28.06 -35.87
N VAL A 670 22.01 28.75 -37.01
CA VAL A 670 21.42 28.40 -38.31
C VAL A 670 22.02 27.10 -38.84
N GLN A 671 23.34 26.96 -38.82
CA GLN A 671 24.02 25.72 -39.24
C GLN A 671 23.57 24.52 -38.40
N ARG A 672 23.53 24.68 -37.07
CA ARG A 672 23.08 23.63 -36.15
C ARG A 672 21.60 23.27 -36.35
N TYR A 673 20.77 24.25 -36.72
CA TYR A 673 19.37 24.00 -37.07
C TYR A 673 19.26 23.10 -38.31
N PHE A 674 19.98 23.42 -39.40
CA PHE A 674 19.90 22.64 -40.64
C PHE A 674 20.61 21.28 -40.59
N GLN A 675 21.57 21.08 -39.68
CA GLN A 675 22.12 19.74 -39.39
C GLN A 675 21.04 18.75 -38.91
N LEU A 676 20.00 19.26 -38.25
CA LEU A 676 18.93 18.44 -37.68
C LEU A 676 17.62 18.53 -38.48
N MET A 677 17.37 19.66 -39.17
CA MET A 677 16.16 19.91 -39.94
C MET A 677 16.35 19.59 -41.42
N THR A 678 16.00 18.38 -41.84
CA THR A 678 16.18 17.89 -43.21
C THR A 678 15.06 18.27 -44.19
N ARG A 679 14.03 18.99 -43.74
CA ARG A 679 12.88 19.43 -44.56
C ARG A 679 12.98 20.91 -44.93
N PRO A 680 12.23 21.38 -45.95
CA PRO A 680 12.13 22.81 -46.25
C PRO A 680 11.74 23.61 -45.01
N ALA A 681 12.37 24.76 -44.83
CA ALA A 681 12.17 25.63 -43.69
C ALA A 681 11.86 27.05 -44.16
N ILE A 682 11.24 27.83 -43.30
CA ILE A 682 10.90 29.23 -43.50
C ILE A 682 11.82 30.05 -42.60
N ALA A 683 12.49 31.03 -43.19
CA ALA A 683 13.15 32.11 -42.47
C ALA A 683 12.20 33.31 -42.37
N GLN A 684 12.04 33.86 -41.18
CA GLN A 684 11.15 34.99 -40.88
C GLN A 684 11.79 35.91 -39.83
N PRO A 685 11.80 37.24 -40.02
CA PRO A 685 12.26 38.18 -39.00
C PRO A 685 11.36 38.13 -37.76
N VAL A 686 11.92 38.46 -36.61
CA VAL A 686 11.17 38.50 -35.35
C VAL A 686 10.30 39.75 -35.33
N HIS A 687 8.98 39.58 -35.30
CA HIS A 687 8.05 40.70 -35.12
C HIS A 687 8.30 41.38 -33.74
N PRO A 688 8.41 42.72 -33.68
CA PRO A 688 8.81 43.44 -32.46
C PRO A 688 7.74 43.42 -31.36
N GLY A 689 6.46 43.26 -31.74
CA GLY A 689 5.33 43.17 -30.81
C GLY A 689 5.55 42.14 -29.68
N PRO A 690 5.42 42.54 -28.39
CA PRO A 690 5.68 41.68 -27.25
C PRO A 690 4.56 40.66 -26.99
N CYS A 691 3.36 40.93 -27.52
CA CYS A 691 2.16 40.14 -27.31
C CYS A 691 1.82 39.26 -28.51
N GLU A 692 1.10 38.16 -28.26
CA GLU A 692 0.65 37.25 -29.30
C GLU A 692 -0.80 36.79 -29.05
N VAL A 693 -1.62 36.75 -30.09
CA VAL A 693 -2.99 36.23 -30.05
C VAL A 693 -3.21 35.23 -31.18
N GLY A 694 -4.07 34.25 -30.93
CA GLY A 694 -4.63 33.38 -31.96
C GLY A 694 -6.08 33.80 -32.26
N VAL A 695 -6.36 34.24 -33.48
CA VAL A 695 -7.69 34.68 -33.93
C VAL A 695 -8.27 33.63 -34.86
N LEU A 696 -9.33 32.95 -34.41
CA LEU A 696 -10.05 32.00 -35.23
C LEU A 696 -11.16 32.74 -35.98
N TRP A 697 -11.03 32.86 -37.29
CA TRP A 697 -12.00 33.52 -38.16
C TRP A 697 -12.76 32.49 -38.98
N ALA A 698 -14.03 32.79 -39.28
CA ALA A 698 -14.87 31.95 -40.13
C ALA A 698 -15.84 32.78 -40.98
N ARG A 699 -16.13 32.27 -42.18
CA ARG A 699 -17.20 32.77 -43.04
C ARG A 699 -18.57 32.42 -42.44
N ARG A 700 -19.56 33.28 -42.68
CA ARG A 700 -20.96 33.00 -42.34
C ARG A 700 -21.51 31.89 -43.24
N PRO A 701 -22.08 30.79 -42.70
CA PRO A 701 -22.61 29.72 -43.52
C PRO A 701 -23.80 30.17 -44.37
N GLY A 702 -23.70 30.00 -45.69
CA GLY A 702 -24.78 30.35 -46.63
C GLY A 702 -24.87 31.83 -46.96
N ALA A 703 -23.94 32.64 -46.49
CA ALA A 703 -23.78 34.03 -46.87
C ALA A 703 -23.18 34.14 -48.28
N ASP A 704 -23.52 35.20 -49.00
CA ASP A 704 -22.88 35.55 -50.27
C ASP A 704 -21.38 35.84 -50.04
N LEU A 705 -20.57 35.74 -51.11
CA LEU A 705 -19.12 35.94 -51.02
C LEU A 705 -18.74 37.33 -50.49
N ASP A 706 -19.64 38.31 -50.65
CA ASP A 706 -19.47 39.71 -50.27
C ASP A 706 -19.89 40.02 -48.82
N GLU A 707 -20.54 39.08 -48.12
CA GLU A 707 -20.89 39.27 -46.71
C GLU A 707 -19.65 39.12 -45.81
N PRO A 708 -19.49 40.00 -44.80
CA PRO A 708 -18.38 39.91 -43.86
C PRO A 708 -18.48 38.65 -43.00
N GLY A 709 -17.35 37.97 -42.87
CA GLY A 709 -17.14 36.90 -41.91
C GLY A 709 -17.14 37.40 -40.46
N PHE A 710 -16.74 36.52 -39.55
CA PHE A 710 -16.70 36.86 -38.13
C PHE A 710 -15.55 36.16 -37.42
N ILE A 711 -15.08 36.78 -36.33
CA ILE A 711 -14.14 36.15 -35.42
C ILE A 711 -14.93 35.19 -34.51
N PHE A 712 -14.71 33.89 -34.69
CA PHE A 712 -15.31 32.84 -33.86
C PHE A 712 -14.74 32.85 -32.44
N SER A 713 -13.43 33.07 -32.30
CA SER A 713 -12.77 33.19 -31.00
C SER A 713 -11.42 33.91 -31.11
N ILE A 714 -11.01 34.54 -30.01
CA ILE A 714 -9.66 35.07 -29.81
C ILE A 714 -9.03 34.36 -28.62
N THR A 715 -7.76 33.99 -28.75
CA THR A 715 -6.95 33.40 -27.68
C THR A 715 -5.78 34.31 -27.38
N ARG A 716 -5.72 34.92 -26.19
CA ARG A 716 -4.50 35.59 -25.72
C ARG A 716 -3.45 34.57 -25.31
N LYS A 717 -2.19 34.88 -25.59
CA LYS A 717 -1.04 34.01 -25.28
C LYS A 717 -0.13 34.68 -24.25
N GLU A 718 -0.21 34.23 -23.00
CA GLU A 718 0.67 34.66 -21.92
C GLU A 718 1.93 33.78 -21.89
N PHE A 719 3.08 34.36 -22.22
CA PHE A 719 4.35 33.65 -22.23
C PHE A 719 4.84 33.33 -20.81
N PRO A 720 5.41 32.14 -20.58
CA PRO A 720 5.92 31.78 -19.27
C PRO A 720 7.20 32.59 -18.97
N ILE A 721 7.18 33.36 -17.89
CA ILE A 721 8.32 34.16 -17.42
C ILE A 721 8.57 33.74 -15.97
N ILE A 722 9.81 33.35 -15.67
CA ILE A 722 10.23 33.05 -14.31
C ILE A 722 11.10 34.19 -13.79
N GLU A 723 10.84 34.61 -12.55
CA GLU A 723 11.60 35.66 -11.88
C GLU A 723 12.57 35.02 -10.89
N GLY A 724 13.83 35.44 -10.94
CA GLY A 724 14.86 35.01 -10.00
C GLY A 724 14.65 35.58 -8.61
N ASP A 725 14.95 34.77 -7.59
CA ASP A 725 14.92 35.19 -6.19
C ASP A 725 16.33 35.34 -5.58
N GLY A 726 17.38 35.12 -6.37
CA GLY A 726 18.78 35.17 -5.96
C GLY A 726 19.23 34.01 -5.07
N ARG A 727 18.39 32.97 -4.87
CA ARG A 727 18.67 31.88 -3.93
C ARG A 727 18.50 30.49 -4.54
N HIS A 728 17.44 30.28 -5.32
CA HIS A 728 17.10 28.98 -5.87
C HIS A 728 17.57 28.85 -7.32
N SER A 729 17.94 27.62 -7.71
CA SER A 729 18.29 27.34 -9.11
C SER A 729 17.07 27.44 -10.03
N LEU A 730 17.31 27.60 -11.33
CA LEU A 730 16.27 27.58 -12.35
C LEU A 730 15.40 26.32 -12.25
N GLU A 731 15.98 25.14 -12.01
CA GLU A 731 15.21 23.91 -11.80
C GLU A 731 14.29 24.01 -10.57
N GLU A 732 14.81 24.50 -9.45
CA GLU A 732 14.04 24.63 -8.22
C GLU A 732 12.89 25.63 -8.36
N LEU A 733 13.14 26.76 -9.02
CA LEU A 733 12.13 27.77 -9.33
C LEU A 733 11.03 27.17 -10.21
N ILE A 734 11.37 26.47 -11.30
CA ILE A 734 10.40 25.84 -12.20
C ILE A 734 9.53 24.81 -11.46
N TRP A 735 10.12 23.93 -10.65
CA TRP A 735 9.36 22.93 -9.89
C TRP A 735 8.55 23.51 -8.74
N SER A 736 8.94 24.67 -8.20
CA SER A 736 8.20 25.37 -7.16
C SER A 736 7.00 26.15 -7.71
N HIS A 737 7.08 26.58 -8.97
CA HIS A 737 6.05 27.40 -9.58
C HIS A 737 4.72 26.62 -9.72
N PRO A 738 3.57 27.18 -9.29
CA PRO A 738 2.28 26.49 -9.29
C PRO A 738 1.86 25.96 -10.67
N ARG A 739 2.13 26.74 -11.72
CA ARG A 739 1.88 26.41 -13.13
C ARG A 739 3.03 25.68 -13.82
N TYR A 740 4.23 26.28 -13.87
CA TYR A 740 5.34 25.75 -14.66
C TYR A 740 5.83 24.38 -14.23
N SER A 741 5.62 23.98 -12.97
CA SER A 741 5.87 22.60 -12.51
C SER A 741 5.10 21.55 -13.32
N MET A 742 3.93 21.89 -13.89
CA MET A 742 3.16 21.01 -14.75
C MET A 742 3.73 20.85 -16.15
N GLN A 743 4.72 21.65 -16.56
CA GLN A 743 5.44 21.48 -17.83
C GLN A 743 6.96 21.53 -17.64
N ALA A 744 7.43 21.29 -16.41
CA ALA A 744 8.84 21.38 -16.03
C ALA A 744 9.76 20.59 -16.95
N ARG A 745 9.36 19.40 -17.40
CA ARG A 745 10.17 18.59 -18.33
C ARG A 745 10.46 19.33 -19.65
N THR A 746 9.50 20.08 -20.17
CA THR A 746 9.68 20.88 -21.41
C THR A 746 10.70 21.99 -21.16
N PHE A 747 10.54 22.74 -20.07
CA PHE A 747 11.46 23.83 -19.72
C PHE A 747 12.87 23.33 -19.40
N LEU A 748 13.01 22.28 -18.60
CA LEU A 748 14.31 21.74 -18.21
C LEU A 748 15.06 21.11 -19.38
N LYS A 749 14.35 20.56 -20.38
CA LYS A 749 15.00 20.08 -21.62
C LYS A 749 15.54 21.25 -22.45
N ARG A 750 14.78 22.34 -22.56
CA ARG A 750 15.15 23.58 -23.26
C ARG A 750 16.35 24.28 -22.61
N PHE A 751 16.38 24.31 -21.27
CA PHE A 751 17.42 24.97 -20.48
C PHE A 751 18.37 23.98 -19.80
N ALA A 752 18.63 22.81 -20.40
CA ALA A 752 19.42 21.73 -19.80
C ALA A 752 20.77 22.23 -19.25
N ASP A 753 21.47 23.07 -20.02
CA ASP A 753 22.79 23.64 -19.69
C ASP A 753 22.75 24.75 -18.63
N GLN A 754 21.56 25.22 -18.25
CA GLN A 754 21.36 26.32 -17.28
C GLN A 754 20.49 25.91 -16.08
N THR A 755 20.17 24.63 -15.92
CA THR A 755 19.27 24.14 -14.87
C THR A 755 19.75 24.47 -13.45
N ASP A 756 21.06 24.44 -13.22
CA ASP A 756 21.69 24.77 -11.93
C ASP A 756 21.94 26.27 -11.72
N ARG A 757 21.70 27.11 -12.74
CA ARG A 757 21.92 28.55 -12.67
C ARG A 757 20.97 29.19 -11.65
N VAL A 758 21.50 29.96 -10.71
CA VAL A 758 20.72 30.82 -9.82
C VAL A 758 20.50 32.16 -10.52
N LEU A 759 19.25 32.50 -10.79
CA LEU A 759 18.88 33.79 -11.40
C LEU A 759 18.97 34.91 -10.36
N PHE A 760 19.48 36.08 -10.76
CA PHE A 760 19.56 37.22 -9.85
C PHE A 760 18.16 37.64 -9.40
N LYS A 761 18.07 38.25 -8.21
CA LYS A 761 16.80 38.72 -7.69
C LYS A 761 16.20 39.77 -8.64
N GLY A 762 15.00 39.52 -9.17
CA GLY A 762 14.32 40.39 -10.14
C GLY A 762 14.72 40.14 -11.60
N GLU A 763 15.67 39.25 -11.88
CA GLU A 763 15.99 38.82 -13.23
C GLU A 763 14.80 38.04 -13.82
N ARG A 764 14.29 38.47 -14.98
CA ARG A 764 13.15 37.84 -15.65
C ARG A 764 13.62 36.99 -16.83
N LEU A 765 13.45 35.68 -16.74
CA LEU A 765 13.78 34.74 -17.81
C LEU A 765 12.50 34.21 -18.47
N ARG A 766 12.37 34.46 -19.78
CA ARG A 766 11.26 33.91 -20.59
C ARG A 766 11.54 32.45 -20.90
N LEU A 767 10.67 31.56 -20.44
CA LEU A 767 10.83 30.12 -20.57
C LEU A 767 10.39 29.57 -21.93
N ALA A 768 9.67 30.33 -22.76
CA ALA A 768 9.23 29.90 -24.10
C ALA A 768 9.13 31.06 -25.08
N PHE A 769 9.62 30.85 -26.30
CA PHE A 769 9.55 31.85 -27.38
C PHE A 769 8.24 31.75 -28.19
N ALA A 770 7.84 30.54 -28.58
CA ALA A 770 6.66 30.31 -29.44
C ALA A 770 5.35 30.24 -28.63
N GLY A 771 4.29 30.88 -29.15
CA GLY A 771 2.96 30.97 -28.55
C GLY A 771 2.14 29.68 -28.61
N ASN A 772 2.58 28.61 -27.93
CA ASN A 772 1.86 27.34 -27.91
C ASN A 772 1.72 26.76 -26.50
N HIS A 773 0.54 26.24 -26.19
CA HIS A 773 0.25 25.58 -24.92
C HIS A 773 1.27 24.49 -24.59
N CYS A 774 1.66 23.63 -25.55
CA CYS A 774 2.62 22.55 -25.30
C CYS A 774 4.02 23.07 -24.91
N GLN A 775 4.32 24.32 -25.25
CA GLN A 775 5.58 25.00 -24.95
C GLN A 775 5.58 25.76 -23.61
N GLY A 776 4.47 25.75 -22.88
CA GLY A 776 4.35 26.40 -21.57
C GLY A 776 3.52 27.67 -21.53
N VAL A 777 3.02 28.11 -22.69
CA VAL A 777 2.23 29.33 -22.83
C VAL A 777 0.84 29.13 -22.25
N LYS A 778 0.40 30.11 -21.46
CA LYS A 778 -0.95 30.12 -20.91
C LYS A 778 -1.88 30.76 -21.94
N LEU A 779 -2.94 30.04 -22.26
CA LEU A 779 -3.90 30.46 -23.27
C LEU A 779 -5.16 30.95 -22.55
N LEU A 780 -5.59 32.16 -22.85
CA LEU A 780 -6.73 32.82 -22.20
C LEU A 780 -7.78 33.20 -23.24
N ASP A 781 -9.04 33.16 -22.86
CA ASP A 781 -10.14 33.61 -23.70
C ASP A 781 -10.10 35.13 -23.89
N GLY A 782 -10.02 35.56 -25.15
CA GLY A 782 -9.82 36.95 -25.57
C GLY A 782 -11.05 37.62 -26.14
N ALA A 783 -12.26 37.21 -25.76
CA ALA A 783 -13.50 37.69 -26.38
C ALA A 783 -13.69 39.22 -26.33
N ASP A 784 -13.17 39.88 -25.30
CA ASP A 784 -13.19 41.36 -25.15
C ASP A 784 -12.23 42.11 -26.09
N LEU A 785 -11.36 41.40 -26.82
CA LEU A 785 -10.55 41.98 -27.90
C LEU A 785 -11.32 42.06 -29.24
N ILE A 786 -12.53 41.50 -29.31
CA ILE A 786 -13.35 41.53 -30.51
C ILE A 786 -14.05 42.89 -30.61
N THR A 787 -13.62 43.69 -31.58
CA THR A 787 -14.23 44.98 -31.94
C THR A 787 -14.64 44.99 -33.43
N PRO A 788 -15.60 45.82 -33.83
CA PRO A 788 -15.97 45.96 -35.24
C PRO A 788 -14.79 46.31 -36.16
N GLU A 789 -13.87 47.15 -35.68
CA GLU A 789 -12.66 47.56 -36.41
C GLU A 789 -11.72 46.39 -36.63
N PHE A 790 -11.44 45.62 -35.57
CA PHE A 790 -10.55 44.47 -35.67
C PHE A 790 -11.14 43.34 -36.51
N VAL A 791 -12.45 43.08 -36.37
CA VAL A 791 -13.17 42.11 -37.21
C VAL A 791 -13.05 42.49 -38.69
N ARG A 792 -13.23 43.77 -39.03
CA ARG A 792 -13.12 44.27 -40.40
C ARG A 792 -11.74 44.03 -41.00
N GLN A 793 -10.67 44.31 -40.24
CA GLN A 793 -9.30 44.11 -40.69
C GLN A 793 -8.99 42.63 -40.94
N ILE A 794 -9.35 41.74 -40.01
CA ILE A 794 -9.14 40.30 -40.19
C ILE A 794 -9.99 39.75 -41.34
N ASP A 795 -11.20 40.23 -41.51
CA ASP A 795 -12.09 39.85 -42.61
C ASP A 795 -11.53 40.29 -43.97
N GLU A 796 -11.00 41.51 -44.08
CA GLU A 796 -10.34 42.01 -45.28
C GLU A 796 -9.13 41.13 -45.67
N ILE A 797 -8.29 40.78 -44.70
CA ILE A 797 -7.16 39.86 -44.92
C ILE A 797 -7.65 38.48 -45.37
N ALA A 798 -8.69 37.93 -44.74
CA ALA A 798 -9.22 36.61 -45.05
C ALA A 798 -9.90 36.55 -46.43
N ARG A 799 -10.63 37.60 -46.83
CA ARG A 799 -11.30 37.69 -48.14
C ARG A 799 -10.34 37.97 -49.29
N GLY A 800 -9.18 38.57 -49.01
CA GLY A 800 -8.11 38.73 -50.00
C GLY A 800 -7.51 37.40 -50.49
N PHE A 801 -7.82 36.27 -49.84
CA PHE A 801 -7.30 34.97 -50.23
C PHE A 801 -7.76 34.59 -51.67
N PRO A 802 -6.85 34.17 -52.56
CA PRO A 802 -7.14 33.87 -53.97
C PRO A 802 -8.35 32.95 -54.17
N ASP A 803 -9.12 33.23 -55.23
CA ASP A 803 -10.33 32.49 -55.63
C ASP A 803 -11.39 32.36 -54.53
N ASN A 804 -11.38 33.25 -53.54
CA ASN A 804 -12.18 33.13 -52.31
C ASN A 804 -12.00 31.75 -51.66
N GLY A 805 -10.76 31.25 -51.67
CA GLY A 805 -10.41 29.88 -51.31
C GLY A 805 -10.38 29.57 -49.81
N PHE A 806 -10.70 30.54 -48.95
CA PHE A 806 -10.56 30.46 -47.50
C PHE A 806 -11.87 30.84 -46.78
N ASP A 807 -12.40 29.90 -45.98
CA ASP A 807 -13.64 30.09 -45.21
C ASP A 807 -13.44 29.90 -43.70
N PHE A 808 -12.34 29.28 -43.27
CA PHE A 808 -12.13 28.95 -41.87
C PHE A 808 -10.65 28.78 -41.53
N GLY A 809 -10.15 29.46 -40.49
CA GLY A 809 -8.83 29.16 -39.98
C GLY A 809 -8.36 30.10 -38.88
N ARG A 810 -7.16 29.83 -38.35
CA ARG A 810 -6.58 30.58 -37.23
C ARG A 810 -5.39 31.41 -37.69
N PHE A 811 -5.52 32.72 -37.53
CA PHE A 811 -4.44 33.69 -37.63
C PHE A 811 -3.68 33.75 -36.30
N ASP A 812 -2.40 33.38 -36.31
CA ASP A 812 -1.50 33.67 -35.21
C ASP A 812 -0.86 35.04 -35.49
N ILE A 813 -1.07 35.99 -34.58
CA ILE A 813 -0.75 37.41 -34.76
C ILE A 813 0.12 37.89 -33.61
N ARG A 814 1.17 38.64 -33.93
CA ARG A 814 1.92 39.45 -32.96
C ARG A 814 1.53 40.91 -33.04
N TYR A 815 1.49 41.58 -31.91
CA TYR A 815 0.99 42.94 -31.82
C TYR A 815 1.67 43.73 -30.69
N GLU A 816 1.62 45.05 -30.80
CA GLU A 816 2.26 45.98 -29.87
C GLU A 816 1.49 46.13 -28.55
N SER A 817 0.19 46.39 -28.63
CA SER A 817 -0.70 46.58 -27.48
C SER A 817 -2.13 46.16 -27.79
N GLU A 818 -2.89 45.77 -26.77
CA GLU A 818 -4.29 45.36 -26.96
C GLU A 818 -5.17 46.49 -27.50
N GLU A 819 -4.87 47.74 -27.14
CA GLU A 819 -5.62 48.90 -27.62
C GLU A 819 -5.36 49.19 -29.11
N ALA A 820 -4.13 49.03 -29.59
CA ALA A 820 -3.84 49.10 -31.03
C ALA A 820 -4.52 47.96 -31.78
N LEU A 821 -4.47 46.74 -31.23
CA LEU A 821 -5.10 45.57 -31.83
C LEU A 821 -6.62 45.75 -31.97
N LYS A 822 -7.30 46.28 -30.95
CA LYS A 822 -8.74 46.60 -30.98
C LYS A 822 -9.10 47.64 -32.05
N ARG A 823 -8.18 48.55 -32.43
CA ARG A 823 -8.37 49.46 -33.57
C ARG A 823 -8.04 48.82 -34.91
N GLY A 824 -7.53 47.58 -34.91
CA GLY A 824 -7.06 46.92 -36.11
C GLY A 824 -5.70 47.42 -36.60
N GLU A 825 -4.84 47.89 -35.69
CA GLU A 825 -3.54 48.48 -36.00
C GLU A 825 -2.40 47.78 -35.23
N GLY A 826 -1.15 48.03 -35.64
CA GLY A 826 0.04 47.64 -34.87
C GLY A 826 0.20 46.13 -34.69
N PHE A 827 -0.22 45.34 -35.67
CA PHE A 827 -0.13 43.89 -35.66
C PHE A 827 0.44 43.30 -36.95
N GLY A 828 1.03 42.12 -36.83
CA GLY A 828 1.54 41.32 -37.95
C GLY A 828 1.13 39.86 -37.80
N VAL A 829 0.57 39.30 -38.87
CA VAL A 829 0.26 37.87 -39.01
C VAL A 829 1.57 37.12 -39.20
N ILE A 830 1.87 36.21 -38.27
CA ILE A 830 3.08 35.38 -38.30
C ILE A 830 2.82 33.99 -38.93
N GLU A 831 1.57 33.51 -38.86
CA GLU A 831 1.15 32.20 -39.36
C GLU A 831 -0.37 32.15 -39.54
N LEU A 832 -0.84 31.51 -40.62
CA LEU A 832 -2.24 31.16 -40.84
C LEU A 832 -2.37 29.64 -40.92
N ASN A 833 -3.29 29.07 -40.13
CA ASN A 833 -3.55 27.62 -40.08
C ASN A 833 -4.94 27.31 -40.65
N GLY A 834 -5.07 26.19 -41.36
CA GLY A 834 -6.33 25.78 -42.01
C GLY A 834 -7.37 25.11 -41.09
N VAL A 835 -8.16 24.20 -41.66
CA VAL A 835 -9.37 23.61 -41.04
C VAL A 835 -9.15 22.83 -39.75
N MET A 836 -7.93 22.33 -39.52
CA MET A 836 -7.58 21.61 -38.28
C MET A 836 -7.11 22.51 -37.14
N SER A 837 -7.12 23.83 -37.34
CA SER A 837 -6.86 24.78 -36.27
C SER A 837 -8.01 24.78 -35.27
N GLU A 838 -7.71 24.39 -34.03
CA GLU A 838 -8.69 24.42 -32.95
C GLU A 838 -8.80 25.80 -32.31
N SER A 839 -9.98 26.09 -31.77
CA SER A 839 -10.23 27.24 -30.91
C SER A 839 -9.43 27.07 -29.61
N THR A 840 -8.27 27.70 -29.54
CA THR A 840 -7.31 27.49 -28.45
C THR A 840 -7.69 28.16 -27.12
N ASN A 841 -8.73 28.98 -27.10
CA ASN A 841 -9.32 29.56 -25.88
C ASN A 841 -9.96 28.49 -24.97
N ILE A 842 -10.24 27.29 -25.48
CA ILE A 842 -10.72 26.16 -24.66
C ILE A 842 -9.72 25.74 -23.58
N TYR A 843 -8.43 26.08 -23.74
CA TYR A 843 -7.40 25.82 -22.74
C TYR A 843 -7.39 26.85 -21.59
N ASP A 844 -8.29 27.83 -21.60
CA ASP A 844 -8.38 28.81 -20.50
C ASP A 844 -8.68 28.12 -19.16
N PRO A 845 -7.81 28.24 -18.14
CA PRO A 845 -8.03 27.65 -16.82
C PRO A 845 -9.22 28.25 -16.08
N GLY A 846 -9.65 29.47 -16.41
CA GLY A 846 -10.79 30.17 -15.81
C GLY A 846 -12.15 29.75 -16.36
N ARG A 847 -12.20 28.95 -17.44
CA ARG A 847 -13.45 28.50 -18.07
C ARG A 847 -13.87 27.11 -17.59
N SER A 848 -15.19 26.86 -17.58
CA SER A 848 -15.76 25.57 -17.17
C SER A 848 -15.64 24.51 -18.27
N THR A 849 -15.61 23.23 -17.88
CA THR A 849 -15.54 22.10 -18.84
C THR A 849 -16.72 22.07 -19.83
N PRO A 850 -17.98 22.30 -19.40
CA PRO A 850 -19.10 22.39 -20.35
C PRO A 850 -18.93 23.50 -21.40
N TRP A 851 -18.39 24.65 -21.02
CA TRP A 851 -18.11 25.75 -21.96
C TRP A 851 -17.09 25.33 -23.03
N ARG A 852 -16.03 24.62 -22.65
CA ARG A 852 -15.01 24.10 -23.59
C ARG A 852 -15.63 23.20 -24.66
N TYR A 853 -16.47 22.25 -24.24
CA TYR A 853 -17.17 21.36 -25.17
C TYR A 853 -18.19 22.09 -26.02
N TRP A 854 -18.89 23.08 -25.46
CA TRP A 854 -19.79 23.94 -26.24
C TRP A 854 -19.04 24.67 -27.37
N VAL A 855 -17.86 25.24 -27.11
CA VAL A 855 -16.99 25.86 -28.14
C VAL A 855 -16.60 24.83 -29.20
N LEU A 856 -16.12 23.65 -28.79
CA LEU A 856 -15.72 22.58 -29.71
C LEU A 856 -16.89 22.11 -30.60
N PHE A 857 -18.05 21.85 -30.02
CA PHE A 857 -19.23 21.40 -30.77
C PHE A 857 -19.72 22.45 -31.76
N ARG A 858 -19.66 23.74 -31.40
CA ARG A 858 -19.97 24.85 -32.32
C ARG A 858 -18.96 24.97 -33.45
N GLN A 859 -17.66 24.87 -33.14
CA GLN A 859 -16.60 24.94 -34.15
C GLN A 859 -16.76 23.83 -35.19
N TRP A 860 -16.91 22.57 -34.75
CA TRP A 860 -17.06 21.44 -35.66
C TRP A 860 -18.36 21.50 -36.45
N SER A 861 -19.46 21.96 -35.83
CA SER A 861 -20.72 22.19 -36.54
C SER A 861 -20.58 23.23 -37.64
N LEU A 862 -19.85 24.31 -37.37
CA LEU A 862 -19.57 25.37 -38.36
C LEU A 862 -18.73 24.81 -39.51
N LEU A 863 -17.67 24.07 -39.21
CA LEU A 863 -16.76 23.49 -40.19
C LEU A 863 -17.48 22.52 -41.14
N TYR A 864 -18.35 21.65 -40.63
CA TYR A 864 -19.16 20.75 -41.46
C TYR A 864 -20.19 21.50 -42.32
N LYS A 865 -20.79 22.60 -41.81
CA LYS A 865 -21.70 23.44 -42.59
C LYS A 865 -20.97 24.11 -43.76
N LEU A 866 -19.81 24.71 -43.52
CA LEU A 866 -18.97 25.34 -44.55
C LEU A 866 -18.50 24.31 -45.59
N GLY A 867 -17.96 23.18 -45.12
CA GLY A 867 -17.55 22.08 -46.00
C GLY A 867 -18.70 21.53 -46.85
N ALA A 868 -19.91 21.40 -46.29
CA ALA A 868 -21.10 20.97 -47.04
C ALA A 868 -21.58 22.02 -48.07
N ALA A 869 -21.40 23.31 -47.79
CA ALA A 869 -21.67 24.37 -48.76
C ALA A 869 -20.69 24.30 -49.93
N ARG A 870 -19.38 24.22 -49.66
CA ARG A 870 -18.34 24.07 -50.70
C ARG A 870 -18.46 22.77 -51.48
N ARG A 871 -18.88 21.67 -50.83
CA ARG A 871 -19.16 20.41 -51.51
C ARG A 871 -20.34 20.51 -52.48
N ARG A 872 -21.39 21.24 -52.13
CA ARG A 872 -22.50 21.56 -53.06
C ARG A 872 -22.02 22.44 -54.21
N ALA A 873 -21.04 23.32 -53.97
CA ALA A 873 -20.40 24.14 -55.00
C ALA A 873 -19.32 23.40 -55.83
N GLY A 874 -19.20 22.06 -55.70
CA GLY A 874 -18.32 21.23 -56.54
C GLY A 874 -16.98 20.81 -55.91
N CYS A 875 -16.65 21.27 -54.70
CA CYS A 875 -15.43 20.84 -54.01
C CYS A 875 -15.53 19.36 -53.58
N ARG A 876 -14.49 18.56 -53.84
CA ARG A 876 -14.46 17.14 -53.45
C ARG A 876 -13.72 16.94 -52.13
N PRO A 877 -14.31 16.26 -51.12
CA PRO A 877 -13.62 15.98 -49.87
C PRO A 877 -12.52 14.96 -50.10
N ILE A 878 -11.50 14.99 -49.23
CA ILE A 878 -10.42 13.99 -49.29
C ILE A 878 -10.96 12.61 -48.88
N GLY A 879 -10.52 11.56 -49.58
CA GLY A 879 -10.91 10.19 -49.25
C GLY A 879 -10.38 9.75 -47.87
N PRO A 880 -11.13 8.95 -47.08
CA PRO A 880 -10.71 8.49 -45.75
C PRO A 880 -9.36 7.77 -45.73
N TYR A 881 -9.06 6.99 -46.78
CA TYR A 881 -7.77 6.31 -46.92
C TYR A 881 -6.61 7.29 -47.10
N LYS A 882 -6.75 8.27 -48.00
CA LYS A 882 -5.76 9.33 -48.21
C LYS A 882 -5.54 10.13 -46.92
N PHE A 883 -6.62 10.41 -46.17
CA PHE A 883 -6.54 11.06 -44.86
C PHE A 883 -5.70 10.25 -43.87
N LEU A 884 -6.04 8.97 -43.66
CA LEU A 884 -5.30 8.11 -42.73
C LEU A 884 -3.84 7.93 -43.13
N HIS A 885 -3.55 7.82 -44.43
CA HIS A 885 -2.20 7.73 -44.96
C HIS A 885 -1.40 9.01 -44.66
N THR A 886 -1.96 10.19 -44.98
CA THR A 886 -1.32 11.49 -44.70
C THR A 886 -1.08 11.70 -43.20
N VAL A 887 -2.03 11.29 -42.34
CA VAL A 887 -1.87 11.30 -40.88
C VAL A 887 -0.70 10.41 -40.46
N ARG A 888 -0.67 9.16 -40.93
CA ARG A 888 0.35 8.17 -40.59
C ARG A 888 1.74 8.62 -41.01
N ASP A 889 1.90 9.16 -42.22
CA ASP A 889 3.19 9.65 -42.73
C ASP A 889 3.69 10.88 -41.97
N HIS A 890 2.79 11.79 -41.61
CA HIS A 890 3.12 12.95 -40.79
C HIS A 890 3.71 12.54 -39.43
N TYR A 891 3.14 11.53 -38.78
CA TYR A 891 3.63 11.06 -37.48
C TYR A 891 4.86 10.14 -37.57
N ARG A 892 5.01 9.35 -38.64
CA ARG A 892 6.21 8.52 -38.88
C ARG A 892 7.44 9.37 -39.23
N GLY A 893 7.25 10.42 -40.02
CA GLY A 893 8.32 11.30 -40.47
C GLY A 893 8.54 12.52 -39.57
N ARG A 894 8.47 12.40 -38.24
CA ARG A 894 8.85 13.50 -37.32
C ARG A 894 10.34 13.44 -36.96
N PRO A 895 11.26 14.07 -37.71
CA PRO A 895 12.60 14.32 -37.20
C PRO A 895 12.55 15.42 -36.12
N GLY A 896 13.44 15.31 -35.13
CA GLY A 896 13.92 16.49 -34.39
C GLY A 896 13.05 17.05 -33.27
N SER A 897 12.56 16.23 -32.33
CA SER A 897 12.09 16.77 -31.02
C SER A 897 13.20 17.47 -30.21
N SER A 898 14.44 17.45 -30.71
CA SER A 898 15.65 18.09 -30.18
C SER A 898 15.93 19.49 -30.76
N VAL A 899 15.22 19.92 -31.82
CA VAL A 899 15.53 21.17 -32.56
C VAL A 899 14.64 22.35 -32.17
N SER A 900 13.48 22.06 -31.58
CA SER A 900 12.55 23.11 -31.17
C SER A 900 13.15 23.85 -29.99
N ASP A 901 13.18 25.19 -30.07
CA ASP A 901 13.55 26.01 -28.92
C ASP A 901 12.60 25.74 -27.78
#